data_AF-A0A1G0ZCX6-F1
#
_entry.id   AF-A0A1G0ZCX6-F1
#
_cell.length_a   1.000
_cell.length_b   1.000
_cell.length_c   1.000
_cell.angle_alpha   90.00
_cell.angle_beta   90.00
_cell.angle_gamma   90.00
#
_symmetry.space_group_name_H-M   'P 1'
#
loop_
_entity.id
_entity.type
_entity.pdbx_description
1 polymer ?
#
loop_
_entity_poly.entity_id
_entity_poly.type
_entity_poly.pdbx_seq_one_letter_code
_entity_poly.pdbx_strand_id
1 'polypeptide(L)'
;MLKMLKNIWLGAILIILASGLLLFSDLDRRQGAKKASKALPRLAVMQWASTDLLDHTVEGIVEGLRQQGFENGRTADIRFFNASGDNSTGNVMALDLAGGSYDLVLTASTLALQAVAKANTAGRVVHVFGAVTDPYGAGVGITGPKPDQHPGHLVGVGTFQPVERAIRIARQMNPVLRKIGVVWNPGESNSEACVLKARAACKDLGIELIEANAGNTSEVPEAIRSILARGSQAVWVGGDTVAISSISAIVSSARALKIPVFTNDPGDTARGALFGVGASYHDVGIAVGGIGGKILHGISPKTFGVENLVPEALTLNETLVKEFEGWSIPGEIRTQAKTPAKSAAATAKPQPQPGRTYKVGIIYFGPHPLFDMSIEGIRSSLRDSGFVEGRNLVLQLAHPNSDMSMLPQVARSISDQGLDLVIPLSTPCLGAAVANRKNTPIVFGTVSAPLEAGAGKSFSDHLPNVTGAVWTAPNPDLFKWLKAVYPKCQTVGLIYNPSNPNSLPQKECTKALLDKLGILLVERTVGSSSEIQPAVQSLIAAGANAIYGMGDATVVSSLPALTQTVKRERIPLFVDDNSMMGSGAFFSCGGNPVGEGRHAGRMAARVLLGENPSAMPFEPSTEFETAVDLAEFANLGLTVPPEMLKETGIFHHASSRLGRPFRIAMVDLVQNMTLEAGENGVLRGLRESGLRENDDFTLKRYNAQGEISQLPAILDSAVAESPDLIITVTTPALIATANRIKDIPIVFTVASDPIVLGLFKKENRPANIAGVHDDPQMDRLLDMARRHDPSITSVGIIYDPAQPNSLISVEKLRKACLERKIKMCEATASTVSDLPAATQSIIQRRAGAILLSADNLVITGFPAIQVAAQHAGIPIYVTMTELMKQGASGAIGDNYEAWGAQSGRMAAKILAGVPPRELPIEATRTQEVIEPVKSTPASSTHQAPARPWEIRIARYNDAQFSADTWRGIMDGFKKQGLQEGRDFNVRCLNAQGDMTTLTSIMTAIRSEQPDLVMTISTPTLQAALRQAGNLPIVFACVADGVRAGAGKSETDHLPNVTGITTLSPFASMASLIKKSVPGVRAVGTLFSPGEINAELNRQWFDEALEKEGLKLVSVPVNNSAETTEATGVMLRSDIQVVCQIMDNTARPGFSQIAKRAKDAGVPFFCFDSSGVKEGATLGLGRDYYSSGVEAAEVAVKVLHGAKTAQIPITNTRTEIIMINPELVRKYGIVLSEEYLKKAQRDKGAE
;
A
#
# COMPACT_ATOMS: atom_id res chain seq x y z
N MET A 1 -12.52 -35.01 63.95
CA MET A 1 -12.86 -33.59 64.26
C MET A 1 -11.61 -32.71 64.43
N LEU A 2 -10.66 -33.03 65.33
CA LEU A 2 -9.43 -32.23 65.50
C LEU A 2 -8.58 -32.07 64.22
N LYS A 3 -8.49 -33.11 63.36
CA LYS A 3 -7.74 -33.05 62.09
C LYS A 3 -8.36 -32.10 61.06
N MET A 4 -9.69 -32.00 61.06
CA MET A 4 -10.45 -31.12 60.17
C MET A 4 -10.33 -29.65 60.63
N LEU A 5 -10.40 -29.41 61.94
CA LEU A 5 -10.12 -28.10 62.54
C LEU A 5 -8.69 -27.64 62.26
N LYS A 6 -7.71 -28.56 62.26
CA LYS A 6 -6.30 -28.23 61.94
C LYS A 6 -6.11 -27.79 60.49
N ASN A 7 -6.80 -28.43 59.54
CA ASN A 7 -6.73 -28.07 58.12
C ASN A 7 -7.46 -26.76 57.80
N ILE A 8 -8.60 -26.50 58.46
CA ILE A 8 -9.32 -25.23 58.32
C ILE A 8 -8.49 -24.08 58.92
N TRP A 9 -7.84 -24.30 60.07
CA TRP A 9 -6.93 -23.32 60.67
C TRP A 9 -5.70 -23.06 59.80
N LEU A 10 -5.14 -24.08 59.17
CA LEU A 10 -4.00 -23.92 58.25
C LEU A 10 -4.41 -23.11 57.01
N GLY A 11 -5.61 -23.37 56.46
CA GLY A 11 -6.18 -22.59 55.37
C GLY A 11 -6.44 -21.13 55.74
N ALA A 12 -7.01 -20.89 56.92
CA ALA A 12 -7.24 -19.53 57.42
C ALA A 12 -5.94 -18.76 57.67
N ILE A 13 -4.92 -19.41 58.23
CA ILE A 13 -3.58 -18.82 58.42
C ILE A 13 -2.93 -18.50 57.07
N LEU A 14 -3.04 -19.38 56.07
CA LEU A 14 -2.50 -19.14 54.73
C LEU A 14 -3.21 -17.99 54.02
N ILE A 15 -4.53 -17.85 54.19
CA ILE A 15 -5.29 -16.71 53.66
C ILE A 15 -4.86 -15.42 54.35
N ILE A 16 -4.73 -15.41 55.68
CA ILE A 16 -4.28 -14.23 56.44
C ILE A 16 -2.84 -13.85 56.05
N LEU A 17 -1.95 -14.82 55.85
CA LEU A 17 -0.58 -14.57 55.40
C LEU A 17 -0.55 -14.04 53.96
N ALA A 18 -1.34 -14.61 53.05
CA ALA A 18 -1.44 -14.14 51.67
C ALA A 18 -2.06 -12.73 51.58
N SER A 19 -3.11 -12.46 52.35
CA SER A 19 -3.71 -11.13 52.47
C SER A 19 -2.77 -10.13 53.15
N GLY A 20 -1.98 -10.56 54.13
CA GLY A 20 -0.95 -9.76 54.78
C GLY A 20 0.22 -9.41 53.85
N LEU A 21 0.67 -10.37 53.03
CA LEU A 21 1.67 -10.15 51.98
C LEU A 21 1.16 -9.20 50.89
N LEU A 22 -0.11 -9.33 50.50
CA LEU A 22 -0.75 -8.39 49.57
C LEU A 22 -0.85 -6.99 50.18
N LEU A 23 -1.24 -6.85 51.45
CA LEU A 23 -1.28 -5.56 52.14
C LEU A 23 0.11 -4.93 52.32
N PHE A 24 1.14 -5.74 52.62
CA PHE A 24 2.52 -5.26 52.72
C PHE A 24 3.10 -4.85 51.36
N SER A 25 2.75 -5.57 50.29
CA SER A 25 3.11 -5.17 48.92
C SER A 25 2.43 -3.86 48.47
N ASP A 26 1.27 -3.55 49.05
CA ASP A 26 0.51 -2.32 48.74
C ASP A 26 0.94 -1.13 49.62
N LEU A 27 1.66 -1.36 50.72
CA LEU A 27 2.21 -0.31 51.60
C LEU A 27 3.36 0.47 50.92
N ASP A 28 4.21 -0.20 50.14
CA ASP A 28 5.23 0.46 49.31
C ASP A 28 4.61 1.31 48.19
N ARG A 29 3.40 0.92 47.73
CA ARG A 29 2.65 1.65 46.71
C ARG A 29 1.98 2.91 47.25
N ARG A 30 1.62 2.94 48.54
CA ARG A 30 0.99 4.09 49.20
C ARG A 30 2.00 5.16 49.62
N GLN A 31 3.26 4.82 49.86
CA GLN A 31 4.30 5.82 50.18
C GLN A 31 4.94 6.45 48.92
N GLY A 32 4.88 5.77 47.76
CA GLY A 32 5.31 6.33 46.47
C GLY A 32 4.35 7.35 45.83
N ALA A 33 3.12 7.49 46.33
CA ALA A 33 2.08 8.32 45.74
C ALA A 33 2.27 9.85 45.87
N LYS A 34 3.41 10.33 46.41
CA LYS A 34 3.68 11.78 46.56
C LYS A 34 4.72 12.38 45.62
N LYS A 35 5.26 11.63 44.64
CA LYS A 35 6.02 12.21 43.51
C LYS A 35 5.87 11.33 42.25
N ALA A 36 4.68 11.29 41.66
CA ALA A 36 4.48 10.71 40.33
C ALA A 36 4.68 11.80 39.26
N SER A 37 5.45 11.49 38.21
CA SER A 37 5.42 12.27 36.97
C SER A 37 3.98 12.30 36.45
N LYS A 38 3.41 13.49 36.25
CA LYS A 38 2.03 13.65 35.77
C LYS A 38 1.82 12.82 34.51
N ALA A 39 0.95 11.81 34.58
CA ALA A 39 0.44 11.13 33.38
C ALA A 39 -0.20 12.17 32.46
N LEU A 40 -0.04 12.00 31.14
CA LEU A 40 -0.67 12.88 30.16
C LEU A 40 -2.19 12.84 30.35
N PRO A 41 -2.88 13.99 30.32
CA PRO A 41 -4.33 14.02 30.38
C PRO A 41 -4.90 13.27 29.17
N ARG A 42 -5.82 12.35 29.44
CA ARG A 42 -6.47 11.49 28.45
C ARG A 42 -7.74 12.15 27.98
N LEU A 43 -7.78 12.53 26.72
CA LEU A 43 -8.90 13.21 26.08
C LEU A 43 -9.56 12.26 25.07
N ALA A 44 -10.88 12.29 24.98
CA ALA A 44 -11.60 11.65 23.89
C ALA A 44 -12.33 12.70 23.07
N VAL A 45 -12.28 12.58 21.74
CA VAL A 45 -13.09 13.38 20.82
C VAL A 45 -14.03 12.42 20.09
N MET A 46 -15.33 12.59 20.27
CA MET A 46 -16.36 11.75 19.66
C MET A 46 -17.21 12.55 18.69
N GLN A 47 -17.29 12.08 17.45
CA GLN A 47 -18.25 12.56 16.45
C GLN A 47 -19.23 11.46 16.06
N TRP A 48 -20.42 11.83 15.60
CA TRP A 48 -21.46 10.84 15.27
C TRP A 48 -21.27 10.22 13.89
N ALA A 49 -20.93 11.04 12.89
CA ALA A 49 -20.66 10.62 11.52
C ALA A 49 -19.56 11.53 10.93
N SER A 50 -18.91 11.09 9.85
CA SER A 50 -18.03 11.97 9.07
C SER A 50 -18.84 12.77 8.06
N THR A 51 -18.86 14.09 8.26
CA THR A 51 -19.41 15.08 7.35
C THR A 51 -18.49 16.30 7.39
N ASP A 52 -18.34 17.04 6.30
CA ASP A 52 -17.46 18.22 6.24
C ASP A 52 -17.67 19.18 7.45
N LEU A 53 -18.92 19.35 7.89
CA LEU A 53 -19.29 20.11 9.09
C LEU A 53 -18.62 19.58 10.36
N LEU A 54 -18.78 18.28 10.63
CA LEU A 54 -18.28 17.63 11.85
C LEU A 54 -16.77 17.42 11.80
N ASP A 55 -16.23 17.07 10.64
CA ASP A 55 -14.80 16.88 10.43
C ASP A 55 -14.04 18.21 10.64
N HIS A 56 -14.52 19.33 10.07
CA HIS A 56 -13.97 20.66 10.37
C HIS A 56 -14.14 21.05 11.84
N THR A 57 -15.23 20.63 12.50
CA THR A 57 -15.40 20.86 13.94
C THR A 57 -14.35 20.11 14.74
N VAL A 58 -14.05 18.85 14.40
CA VAL A 58 -13.04 18.04 15.08
C VAL A 58 -11.62 18.57 14.83
N GLU A 59 -11.31 18.98 13.60
CA GLU A 59 -10.06 19.68 13.29
C GLU A 59 -9.89 20.94 14.14
N GLY A 60 -10.94 21.77 14.22
CA GLY A 60 -10.97 22.95 15.07
C GLY A 60 -10.82 22.61 16.56
N ILE A 61 -11.42 21.52 17.06
CA ILE A 61 -11.25 21.06 18.44
C ILE A 61 -9.78 20.75 18.74
N VAL A 62 -9.12 20.02 17.84
CA VAL A 62 -7.69 19.67 17.98
C VAL A 62 -6.84 20.94 17.97
N GLU A 63 -7.12 21.86 17.06
CA GLU A 63 -6.43 23.16 16.99
C GLU A 63 -6.66 24.01 18.25
N GLY A 64 -7.89 24.08 18.76
CA GLY A 64 -8.22 24.80 19.99
C GLY A 64 -7.53 24.20 21.22
N LEU A 65 -7.44 22.87 21.31
CA LEU A 65 -6.67 22.19 22.36
C LEU A 65 -5.17 22.48 22.24
N ARG A 66 -4.64 22.46 21.02
CA ARG A 66 -3.25 22.81 20.71
C ARG A 66 -2.91 24.23 21.12
N GLN A 67 -3.79 25.19 20.84
CA GLN A 67 -3.64 26.60 21.27
C GLN A 67 -3.62 26.77 22.79
N GLN A 68 -4.25 25.83 23.52
CA GLN A 68 -4.17 25.76 24.98
C GLN A 68 -2.98 24.91 25.48
N GLY A 69 -2.08 24.47 24.59
CA GLY A 69 -0.90 23.70 24.94
C GLY A 69 -1.11 22.19 25.07
N PHE A 70 -2.24 21.66 24.60
CA PHE A 70 -2.55 20.22 24.58
C PHE A 70 -2.41 19.64 23.18
N GLU A 71 -1.29 18.94 22.94
CA GLU A 71 -0.91 18.29 21.69
C GLU A 71 -0.96 16.77 21.86
N ASN A 72 -1.61 16.08 20.93
CA ASN A 72 -1.76 14.64 20.96
C ASN A 72 -0.40 13.92 20.94
N GLY A 73 -0.22 12.93 21.80
CA GLY A 73 1.03 12.17 21.95
C GLY A 73 2.16 12.92 22.64
N ARG A 74 1.98 14.22 22.97
CA ARG A 74 3.03 15.07 23.58
C ARG A 74 2.63 15.61 24.94
N THR A 75 1.53 16.34 25.02
CA THR A 75 1.02 16.97 26.25
C THR A 75 -0.41 16.54 26.60
N ALA A 76 -1.05 15.72 25.75
CA ALA A 76 -2.29 14.99 26.01
C ALA A 76 -2.31 13.66 25.19
N ASP A 77 -3.05 12.65 25.66
CA ASP A 77 -3.42 11.47 24.85
C ASP A 77 -4.83 11.70 24.31
N ILE A 78 -4.96 12.07 23.04
CA ILE A 78 -6.24 12.39 22.39
C ILE A 78 -6.66 11.21 21.51
N ARG A 79 -7.80 10.61 21.84
CA ARG A 79 -8.39 9.51 21.06
C ARG A 79 -9.64 9.95 20.33
N PHE A 80 -9.75 9.54 19.07
CA PHE A 80 -10.88 9.90 18.21
C PHE A 80 -11.85 8.74 18.06
N PHE A 81 -13.14 9.04 18.15
CA PHE A 81 -14.24 8.09 18.05
C PHE A 81 -15.23 8.59 17.01
N ASN A 82 -15.69 7.69 16.15
CA ASN A 82 -16.70 7.98 15.14
C ASN A 82 -17.72 6.85 15.11
N ALA A 83 -19.00 7.17 15.33
CA ALA A 83 -20.08 6.19 15.29
C ALA A 83 -20.51 5.81 13.87
N SER A 84 -19.95 6.46 12.83
CA SER A 84 -20.26 6.24 11.42
C SER A 84 -21.76 6.35 11.09
N GLY A 85 -22.48 7.20 11.82
CA GLY A 85 -23.93 7.39 11.71
C GLY A 85 -24.77 6.28 12.34
N ASP A 86 -24.16 5.26 12.97
CA ASP A 86 -24.87 4.14 13.58
C ASP A 86 -25.17 4.41 15.07
N ASN A 87 -26.47 4.43 15.39
CA ASN A 87 -26.95 4.69 16.75
C ASN A 87 -26.51 3.62 17.75
N SER A 88 -26.41 2.35 17.35
CA SER A 88 -26.04 1.28 18.27
C SER A 88 -24.57 1.38 18.69
N THR A 89 -23.70 1.65 17.72
CA THR A 89 -22.27 1.88 17.87
C THR A 89 -22.00 3.13 18.70
N GLY A 90 -22.67 4.24 18.38
CA GLY A 90 -22.55 5.49 19.14
C GLY A 90 -22.94 5.34 20.61
N ASN A 91 -23.99 4.58 20.92
CA ASN A 91 -24.39 4.31 22.30
C ASN A 91 -23.36 3.43 23.05
N VAL A 92 -22.78 2.42 22.39
CA VAL A 92 -21.71 1.60 22.99
C VAL A 92 -20.45 2.42 23.26
N MET A 93 -20.05 3.28 22.32
CA MET A 93 -18.93 4.21 22.50
C MET A 93 -19.18 5.16 23.67
N ALA A 94 -20.39 5.74 23.76
CA ALA A 94 -20.74 6.63 24.85
C ALA A 94 -20.66 5.96 26.23
N LEU A 95 -21.06 4.68 26.34
CA LEU A 95 -20.91 3.90 27.57
C LEU A 95 -19.44 3.70 27.94
N ASP A 96 -18.58 3.43 26.97
CA ASP A 96 -17.13 3.30 27.18
C ASP A 96 -16.52 4.65 27.61
N LEU A 97 -16.87 5.75 26.95
CA LEU A 97 -16.38 7.09 27.27
C LEU A 97 -16.80 7.56 28.66
N ALA A 98 -18.04 7.28 29.07
CA ALA A 98 -18.54 7.62 30.41
C ALA A 98 -18.01 6.68 31.52
N GLY A 99 -17.60 5.47 31.15
CA GLY A 99 -17.01 4.48 32.06
C GLY A 99 -15.47 4.52 32.15
N GLY A 100 -14.82 5.08 31.13
CA GLY A 100 -13.37 5.06 30.94
C GLY A 100 -12.62 6.08 31.78
N SER A 101 -11.31 5.87 31.92
CA SER A 101 -10.39 6.78 32.62
C SER A 101 -9.96 7.94 31.70
N TYR A 102 -10.92 8.73 31.22
CA TYR A 102 -10.67 9.98 30.47
C TYR A 102 -10.80 11.17 31.41
N ASP A 103 -9.92 12.15 31.25
CA ASP A 103 -9.95 13.41 31.98
C ASP A 103 -10.95 14.41 31.36
N LEU A 104 -11.20 14.29 30.05
CA LEU A 104 -12.12 15.13 29.29
C LEU A 104 -12.69 14.36 28.08
N VAL A 105 -13.99 14.48 27.85
CA VAL A 105 -14.66 14.02 26.63
C VAL A 105 -15.17 15.24 25.86
N LEU A 106 -14.77 15.38 24.61
CA LEU A 106 -15.28 16.39 23.70
C LEU A 106 -16.20 15.73 22.66
N THR A 107 -17.40 16.26 22.46
CA THR A 107 -18.33 15.71 21.45
C THR A 107 -18.65 16.72 20.38
N ALA A 108 -18.65 16.28 19.12
CA ALA A 108 -19.14 17.03 17.98
C ALA A 108 -20.46 16.41 17.47
N SER A 109 -21.52 17.22 17.41
CA SER A 109 -22.94 16.88 17.09
C SER A 109 -23.87 16.72 18.30
N THR A 110 -25.16 17.01 18.07
CA THR A 110 -26.25 16.81 19.03
C THR A 110 -26.40 15.34 19.44
N LEU A 111 -26.26 14.40 18.50
CA LEU A 111 -26.40 12.97 18.79
C LEU A 111 -25.25 12.45 19.67
N ALA A 112 -24.01 12.90 19.40
CA ALA A 112 -22.87 12.58 20.26
C ALA A 112 -23.03 13.17 21.67
N LEU A 113 -23.51 14.43 21.78
CA LEU A 113 -23.87 15.03 23.06
C LEU A 113 -24.90 14.18 23.81
N GLN A 114 -26.01 13.81 23.16
CA GLN A 114 -27.10 13.07 23.78
C GLN A 114 -26.65 11.68 24.26
N ALA A 115 -25.89 10.95 23.45
CA ALA A 115 -25.40 9.63 23.81
C ALA A 115 -24.45 9.68 25.00
N VAL A 116 -23.44 10.56 24.96
CA VAL A 116 -22.45 10.69 26.05
C VAL A 116 -23.09 11.23 27.33
N ALA A 117 -23.97 12.24 27.25
CA ALA A 117 -24.65 12.77 28.42
C ALA A 117 -25.58 11.74 29.08
N LYS A 118 -26.28 10.92 28.27
CA LYS A 118 -27.11 9.82 28.77
C LYS A 118 -26.29 8.73 29.47
N ALA A 119 -25.10 8.43 28.94
CA ALA A 119 -24.18 7.47 29.56
C ALA A 119 -23.48 8.04 30.82
N ASN A 120 -23.27 9.36 30.86
CA ASN A 120 -22.51 10.07 31.90
C ASN A 120 -23.40 10.78 32.94
N THR A 121 -24.59 10.26 33.24
CA THR A 121 -25.53 10.86 34.22
C THR A 121 -24.94 11.01 35.63
N ALA A 122 -23.98 10.15 35.99
CA ALA A 122 -23.25 10.22 37.26
C ALA A 122 -22.15 11.30 37.27
N GLY A 123 -21.88 11.97 36.14
CA GLY A 123 -20.86 13.01 36.01
C GLY A 123 -19.44 12.54 36.29
N ARG A 124 -19.08 11.34 35.84
CA ARG A 124 -17.77 10.72 36.11
C ARG A 124 -16.64 11.36 35.30
N VAL A 125 -16.97 11.88 34.13
CA VAL A 125 -16.03 12.61 33.25
C VAL A 125 -16.59 13.98 32.91
N VAL A 126 -15.70 14.95 32.69
CA VAL A 126 -16.11 16.26 32.18
C VAL A 126 -16.37 16.17 30.69
N HIS A 127 -17.51 16.69 30.25
CA HIS A 127 -18.01 16.60 28.89
C HIS A 127 -18.14 18.01 28.29
N VAL A 128 -17.41 18.28 27.21
CA VAL A 128 -17.48 19.53 26.44
C VAL A 128 -18.11 19.27 25.07
N PHE A 129 -19.18 19.95 24.71
CA PHE A 129 -19.83 19.73 23.40
C PHE A 129 -19.68 20.91 22.43
N GLY A 130 -19.76 20.59 21.14
CA GLY A 130 -19.76 21.54 20.03
C GLY A 130 -20.58 21.03 18.85
N ALA A 131 -20.87 21.92 17.90
CA ALA A 131 -21.75 21.64 16.75
C ALA A 131 -23.12 21.07 17.17
N VAL A 132 -23.70 21.60 18.25
CA VAL A 132 -25.00 21.20 18.77
C VAL A 132 -26.02 22.28 18.43
N THR A 133 -27.02 21.95 17.61
CA THR A 133 -28.03 22.92 17.16
C THR A 133 -28.78 23.57 18.33
N ASP A 134 -29.38 22.77 19.21
CA ASP A 134 -30.17 23.26 20.34
C ASP A 134 -29.79 22.49 21.60
N PRO A 135 -28.78 22.95 22.36
CA PRO A 135 -28.36 22.26 23.57
C PRO A 135 -29.45 22.28 24.66
N TYR A 136 -30.38 23.24 24.64
CA TYR A 136 -31.47 23.33 25.61
C TYR A 136 -32.59 22.33 25.30
N GLY A 137 -32.88 22.15 24.01
CA GLY A 137 -33.83 21.16 23.50
C GLY A 137 -33.29 19.72 23.47
N ALA A 138 -31.98 19.52 23.61
CA ALA A 138 -31.35 18.20 23.50
C ALA A 138 -31.71 17.21 24.62
N GLY A 139 -32.37 17.66 25.70
CA GLY A 139 -32.85 16.77 26.76
C GLY A 139 -31.75 16.26 27.71
N VAL A 140 -30.63 16.98 27.81
CA VAL A 140 -29.43 16.58 28.58
C VAL A 140 -29.24 17.39 29.87
N GLY A 141 -30.29 18.05 30.36
CA GLY A 141 -30.28 18.81 31.61
C GLY A 141 -29.73 20.24 31.50
N ILE A 142 -29.50 20.75 30.29
CA ILE A 142 -29.16 22.15 30.03
C ILE A 142 -30.48 22.92 29.87
N THR A 143 -30.70 23.94 30.70
CA THR A 143 -31.97 24.67 30.82
C THR A 143 -31.88 26.12 30.34
N GLY A 144 -30.67 26.61 30.04
CA GLY A 144 -30.44 27.97 29.54
C GLY A 144 -28.96 28.32 29.43
N PRO A 145 -28.64 29.55 28.99
CA PRO A 145 -27.28 29.96 28.65
C PRO A 145 -26.38 30.25 29.85
N LYS A 146 -26.95 30.46 31.04
CA LYS A 146 -26.15 30.90 32.20
C LYS A 146 -25.35 29.74 32.83
N PRO A 147 -24.22 30.01 33.49
CA PRO A 147 -23.37 28.97 34.09
C PRO A 147 -24.04 28.11 35.18
N ASP A 148 -25.14 28.58 35.77
CA ASP A 148 -25.94 27.86 36.77
C ASP A 148 -27.05 26.99 36.15
N GLN A 149 -27.19 26.97 34.83
CA GLN A 149 -28.30 26.35 34.10
C GLN A 149 -27.92 25.06 33.35
N HIS A 150 -26.79 24.43 33.68
CA HIS A 150 -26.36 23.15 33.12
C HIS A 150 -25.72 22.25 34.20
N PRO A 151 -25.62 20.92 33.99
CA PRO A 151 -24.95 20.03 34.92
C PRO A 151 -23.48 20.43 35.11
N GLY A 152 -22.97 20.33 36.35
CA GLY A 152 -21.63 20.84 36.69
C GLY A 152 -20.44 20.14 36.00
N HIS A 153 -20.69 19.06 35.27
CA HIS A 153 -19.71 18.30 34.49
C HIS A 153 -19.94 18.41 32.97
N LEU A 154 -21.00 19.08 32.52
CA LEU A 154 -21.40 19.17 31.12
C LEU A 154 -21.43 20.65 30.70
N VAL A 155 -20.65 21.02 29.70
CA VAL A 155 -20.63 22.39 29.18
C VAL A 155 -20.27 22.39 27.69
N GLY A 156 -20.35 23.52 27.00
CA GLY A 156 -20.06 23.56 25.58
C GLY A 156 -20.65 24.80 24.92
N VAL A 157 -20.69 24.78 23.59
CA VAL A 157 -21.31 25.85 22.80
C VAL A 157 -22.43 25.27 21.94
N GLY A 158 -23.55 26.01 21.90
CA GLY A 158 -24.59 25.79 20.90
C GLY A 158 -24.15 26.36 19.55
N THR A 159 -24.69 25.81 18.47
CA THR A 159 -24.48 26.27 17.09
C THR A 159 -25.82 26.17 16.33
N PHE A 160 -26.84 26.84 16.86
CA PHE A 160 -28.15 26.90 16.23
C PHE A 160 -28.02 27.63 14.90
N GLN A 161 -28.19 26.89 13.81
CA GLN A 161 -28.00 27.39 12.46
C GLN A 161 -28.98 28.55 12.14
N PRO A 162 -28.60 29.51 11.27
CA PRO A 162 -29.42 30.66 10.92
C PRO A 162 -30.52 30.29 9.90
N VAL A 163 -31.46 29.43 10.32
CA VAL A 163 -32.54 28.86 9.50
C VAL A 163 -33.42 29.95 8.86
N GLU A 164 -33.89 30.90 9.68
CA GLU A 164 -34.72 31.99 9.20
C GLU A 164 -34.01 32.84 8.14
N ARG A 165 -32.71 33.11 8.36
CA ARG A 165 -31.90 33.88 7.42
C ARG A 165 -31.74 33.14 6.10
N ALA A 166 -31.49 31.83 6.12
CA ALA A 166 -31.43 31.01 4.90
C ALA A 166 -32.71 31.14 4.07
N ILE A 167 -33.88 31.01 4.69
CA ILE A 167 -35.18 31.11 4.01
C ILE A 167 -35.43 32.53 3.49
N ARG A 168 -35.06 33.57 4.25
CA ARG A 168 -35.15 34.97 3.82
C ARG A 168 -34.24 35.25 2.61
N ILE A 169 -33.01 34.74 2.60
CA ILE A 169 -32.10 34.85 1.44
C ILE A 169 -32.72 34.17 0.22
N ALA A 170 -33.26 32.95 0.38
CA ALA A 170 -33.94 32.26 -0.72
C ALA A 170 -35.12 33.07 -1.29
N ARG A 171 -35.94 33.69 -0.42
CA ARG A 171 -37.04 34.59 -0.82
C ARG A 171 -36.53 35.87 -1.51
N GLN A 172 -35.39 36.42 -1.08
CA GLN A 172 -34.79 37.60 -1.72
C GLN A 172 -34.21 37.25 -3.10
N MET A 173 -33.65 36.05 -3.25
CA MET A 173 -33.12 35.56 -4.52
C MET A 173 -34.23 35.19 -5.52
N ASN A 174 -35.38 34.72 -5.01
CA ASN A 174 -36.59 34.46 -5.78
C ASN A 174 -37.83 35.06 -5.08
N PRO A 175 -38.24 36.30 -5.45
CA PRO A 175 -39.36 36.99 -4.82
C PRO A 175 -40.71 36.25 -4.92
N VAL A 176 -40.89 35.37 -5.91
CA VAL A 176 -42.13 34.63 -6.14
C VAL A 176 -42.13 33.21 -5.52
N LEU A 177 -41.09 32.82 -4.77
CA LEU A 177 -40.97 31.51 -4.12
C LEU A 177 -42.17 31.17 -3.20
N ARG A 178 -43.01 30.19 -3.53
CA ARG A 178 -44.18 29.77 -2.73
C ARG A 178 -44.01 28.43 -2.03
N LYS A 179 -43.10 27.56 -2.48
CA LYS A 179 -42.96 26.19 -1.96
C LYS A 179 -41.51 25.81 -1.72
N ILE A 180 -41.14 25.47 -0.50
CA ILE A 180 -39.81 24.96 -0.15
C ILE A 180 -39.95 23.52 0.34
N GLY A 181 -39.20 22.61 -0.23
CA GLY A 181 -39.12 21.23 0.22
C GLY A 181 -38.05 21.04 1.28
N VAL A 182 -38.28 20.14 2.24
CA VAL A 182 -37.27 19.72 3.23
C VAL A 182 -37.36 18.21 3.47
N VAL A 183 -36.21 17.56 3.43
CA VAL A 183 -36.04 16.18 3.93
C VAL A 183 -35.43 16.29 5.32
N TRP A 184 -36.04 15.62 6.29
CA TRP A 184 -35.61 15.70 7.68
C TRP A 184 -35.94 14.43 8.47
N ASN A 185 -35.24 14.21 9.57
CA ASN A 185 -35.38 13.09 10.47
C ASN A 185 -36.04 13.55 11.77
N PRO A 186 -37.31 13.21 12.02
CA PRO A 186 -37.98 13.57 13.27
C PRO A 186 -37.38 12.88 14.51
N GLY A 187 -36.54 11.85 14.32
CA GLY A 187 -35.79 11.22 15.40
C GLY A 187 -34.60 12.04 15.91
N GLU A 188 -34.23 13.11 15.21
CA GLU A 188 -33.11 13.99 15.57
C GLU A 188 -33.62 15.32 16.14
N SER A 189 -33.30 15.60 17.41
CA SER A 189 -33.72 16.84 18.08
C SER A 189 -33.18 18.11 17.39
N ASN A 190 -31.96 18.05 16.83
CA ASN A 190 -31.38 19.11 16.00
C ASN A 190 -32.19 19.39 14.73
N SER A 191 -32.63 18.32 14.08
CA SER A 191 -33.42 18.39 12.86
C SER A 191 -34.80 18.98 13.14
N GLU A 192 -35.48 18.47 14.17
CA GLU A 192 -36.78 18.97 14.60
C GLU A 192 -36.72 20.45 14.97
N ALA A 193 -35.71 20.88 15.74
CA ALA A 193 -35.52 22.27 16.12
C ALA A 193 -35.35 23.18 14.89
N CYS A 194 -34.58 22.74 13.89
CA CYS A 194 -34.42 23.47 12.64
C CYS A 194 -35.73 23.55 11.85
N VAL A 195 -36.46 22.44 11.72
CA VAL A 195 -37.71 22.38 10.95
C VAL A 195 -38.81 23.21 11.62
N LEU A 196 -38.89 23.25 12.95
CA LEU A 196 -39.80 24.14 13.67
C LEU A 196 -39.53 25.61 13.37
N LYS A 197 -38.26 26.04 13.33
CA LYS A 197 -37.91 27.41 12.90
C LYS A 197 -38.21 27.66 11.42
N ALA A 198 -37.98 26.67 10.57
CA ALA A 198 -38.32 26.78 9.15
C ALA A 198 -39.82 26.92 8.93
N ARG A 199 -40.66 26.15 9.65
CA ARG A 199 -42.13 26.29 9.61
C ARG A 199 -42.56 27.71 9.98
N ALA A 200 -41.99 28.28 11.04
CA ALA A 200 -42.28 29.65 11.46
C ALA A 200 -41.85 30.68 10.38
N ALA A 201 -40.60 30.61 9.91
CA ALA A 201 -40.08 31.51 8.89
C ALA A 201 -40.85 31.41 7.55
N CYS A 202 -41.21 30.19 7.13
CA CYS A 202 -42.03 29.95 5.95
C CYS A 202 -43.44 30.52 6.12
N LYS A 203 -44.08 30.32 7.29
CA LYS A 203 -45.40 30.89 7.60
C LYS A 203 -45.39 32.42 7.51
N ASP A 204 -44.40 33.07 8.11
CA ASP A 204 -44.27 34.54 8.10
C ASP A 204 -44.05 35.10 6.69
N LEU A 205 -43.40 34.32 5.82
CA LEU A 205 -43.13 34.70 4.42
C LEU A 205 -44.20 34.21 3.43
N GLY A 206 -45.28 33.57 3.90
CA GLY A 206 -46.31 32.97 3.03
C GLY A 206 -45.76 31.91 2.07
N ILE A 207 -44.83 31.07 2.56
CA ILE A 207 -44.24 29.93 1.86
C ILE A 207 -44.80 28.64 2.48
N GLU A 208 -45.24 27.71 1.64
CA GLU A 208 -45.57 26.34 2.05
C GLU A 208 -44.28 25.54 2.23
N LEU A 209 -44.07 24.96 3.43
CA LEU A 209 -42.97 24.03 3.69
C LEU A 209 -43.46 22.60 3.44
N ILE A 210 -42.87 21.95 2.43
CA ILE A 210 -43.21 20.59 2.00
C ILE A 210 -42.23 19.63 2.67
N GLU A 211 -42.72 18.91 3.67
CA GLU A 211 -41.89 18.04 4.49
C GLU A 211 -41.98 16.58 4.04
N ALA A 212 -40.84 15.89 4.08
CA ALA A 212 -40.77 14.42 4.03
C ALA A 212 -39.75 13.91 5.04
N ASN A 213 -40.10 12.79 5.68
CA ASN A 213 -39.29 12.21 6.73
C ASN A 213 -38.30 11.18 6.14
N ALA A 214 -37.07 11.17 6.66
CA ALA A 214 -36.09 10.12 6.42
C ALA A 214 -35.37 9.79 7.72
N GLY A 215 -35.54 8.57 8.23
CA GLY A 215 -34.93 8.13 9.49
C GLY A 215 -33.45 7.76 9.35
N ASN A 216 -32.99 7.53 8.11
CA ASN A 216 -31.61 7.19 7.77
C ASN A 216 -31.30 7.60 6.31
N THR A 217 -30.04 7.55 5.91
CA THR A 217 -29.56 8.03 4.59
C THR A 217 -30.13 7.25 3.40
N SER A 218 -30.52 5.98 3.59
CA SER A 218 -31.13 5.17 2.52
C SER A 218 -32.57 5.60 2.16
N GLU A 219 -33.26 6.26 3.09
CA GLU A 219 -34.62 6.77 2.90
C GLU A 219 -34.64 8.16 2.23
N VAL A 220 -33.53 8.91 2.28
CA VAL A 220 -33.44 10.26 1.74
C VAL A 220 -33.82 10.35 0.25
N PRO A 221 -33.38 9.44 -0.65
CA PRO A 221 -33.79 9.46 -2.06
C PRO A 221 -35.31 9.37 -2.28
N GLU A 222 -36.05 8.65 -1.42
CA GLU A 222 -37.50 8.58 -1.51
C GLU A 222 -38.16 9.84 -0.94
N ALA A 223 -37.67 10.34 0.19
CA ALA A 223 -38.14 11.58 0.80
C ALA A 223 -37.96 12.80 -0.14
N ILE A 224 -36.79 12.93 -0.78
CA ILE A 224 -36.54 14.02 -1.74
C ILE A 224 -37.46 13.92 -2.96
N ARG A 225 -37.68 12.71 -3.51
CA ARG A 225 -38.63 12.52 -4.62
C ARG A 225 -40.05 12.92 -4.23
N SER A 226 -40.47 12.59 -3.01
CA SER A 226 -41.80 12.95 -2.49
C SER A 226 -42.01 14.47 -2.44
N ILE A 227 -41.06 15.23 -1.89
CA ILE A 227 -41.19 16.69 -1.80
C ILE A 227 -41.09 17.36 -3.18
N LEU A 228 -40.27 16.83 -4.10
CA LEU A 228 -40.17 17.33 -5.46
C LEU A 228 -41.47 17.07 -6.26
N ALA A 229 -42.05 15.87 -6.15
CA ALA A 229 -43.32 15.51 -6.80
C ALA A 229 -44.51 16.35 -6.31
N ARG A 230 -44.46 16.85 -5.08
CA ARG A 230 -45.45 17.78 -4.49
C ARG A 230 -45.25 19.24 -4.92
N GLY A 231 -44.30 19.50 -5.82
CA GLY A 231 -44.10 20.80 -6.46
C GLY A 231 -43.22 21.77 -5.68
N SER A 232 -42.22 21.27 -4.95
CA SER A 232 -41.20 22.13 -4.32
C SER A 232 -40.48 22.99 -5.36
N GLN A 233 -40.30 24.28 -5.09
CA GLN A 233 -39.62 25.23 -6.00
C GLN A 233 -38.16 25.49 -5.58
N ALA A 234 -37.82 25.15 -4.34
CA ALA A 234 -36.46 25.05 -3.82
C ALA A 234 -36.43 23.93 -2.80
N VAL A 235 -35.25 23.38 -2.52
CA VAL A 235 -35.05 22.44 -1.41
C VAL A 235 -34.12 23.09 -0.39
N TRP A 236 -34.52 23.03 0.87
CA TRP A 236 -33.71 23.48 1.99
C TRP A 236 -33.17 22.28 2.75
N VAL A 237 -31.86 22.29 3.01
CA VAL A 237 -31.21 21.33 3.92
C VAL A 237 -30.80 22.05 5.19
N GLY A 238 -31.49 21.72 6.29
CA GLY A 238 -31.26 22.27 7.62
C GLY A 238 -30.17 21.53 8.39
N GLY A 239 -30.17 21.69 9.72
CA GLY A 239 -29.23 21.01 10.63
C GLY A 239 -29.50 19.52 10.87
N ASP A 240 -29.93 18.79 9.85
CA ASP A 240 -30.28 17.37 9.92
C ASP A 240 -29.11 16.47 9.48
N THR A 241 -28.67 15.55 10.34
CA THR A 241 -27.47 14.75 10.07
C THR A 241 -27.64 13.79 8.89
N VAL A 242 -28.82 13.18 8.75
CA VAL A 242 -29.17 12.24 7.67
C VAL A 242 -29.21 12.95 6.31
N ALA A 243 -29.82 14.13 6.24
CA ALA A 243 -29.95 14.95 5.04
C ALA A 243 -28.61 15.58 4.66
N ILE A 244 -27.84 16.11 5.62
CA ILE A 244 -26.48 16.64 5.39
C ILE A 244 -25.56 15.55 4.84
N SER A 245 -25.58 14.34 5.42
CA SER A 245 -24.79 13.20 4.93
C SER A 245 -25.20 12.75 3.52
N SER A 246 -26.39 13.13 3.07
CA SER A 246 -26.96 12.78 1.77
C SER A 246 -27.07 13.98 0.82
N ILE A 247 -26.40 15.10 1.12
CA ILE A 247 -26.57 16.37 0.39
C ILE A 247 -26.31 16.23 -1.11
N SER A 248 -25.29 15.45 -1.52
CA SER A 248 -24.99 15.21 -2.93
C SER A 248 -26.17 14.55 -3.67
N ALA A 249 -26.88 13.62 -3.02
CA ALA A 249 -28.06 12.97 -3.57
C ALA A 249 -29.25 13.93 -3.63
N ILE A 250 -29.42 14.79 -2.62
CA ILE A 250 -30.45 15.84 -2.58
C ILE A 250 -30.23 16.86 -3.70
N VAL A 251 -29.01 17.38 -3.84
CA VAL A 251 -28.59 18.32 -4.89
C VAL A 251 -28.80 17.72 -6.26
N SER A 252 -28.33 16.49 -6.48
CA SER A 252 -28.48 15.81 -7.78
C SER A 252 -29.96 15.65 -8.17
N SER A 253 -30.80 15.19 -7.23
CA SER A 253 -32.23 14.96 -7.47
C SER A 253 -32.99 16.25 -7.76
N ALA A 254 -32.70 17.32 -7.02
CA ALA A 254 -33.34 18.62 -7.23
C ALA A 254 -32.86 19.31 -8.52
N ARG A 255 -31.55 19.26 -8.80
CA ARG A 255 -30.95 19.86 -10.02
C ARG A 255 -31.46 19.19 -11.30
N ALA A 256 -31.75 17.89 -11.28
CA ALA A 256 -32.36 17.18 -12.41
C ALA A 256 -33.71 17.79 -12.85
N LEU A 257 -34.42 18.43 -11.92
CA LEU A 257 -35.68 19.14 -12.18
C LEU A 257 -35.50 20.67 -12.24
N LYS A 258 -34.26 21.16 -12.32
CA LYS A 258 -33.90 22.59 -12.24
C LYS A 258 -34.45 23.28 -10.99
N ILE A 259 -34.49 22.56 -9.87
CA ILE A 259 -34.87 23.09 -8.56
C ILE A 259 -33.60 23.34 -7.75
N PRO A 260 -33.35 24.57 -7.26
CA PRO A 260 -32.17 24.86 -6.47
C PRO A 260 -32.24 24.27 -5.07
N VAL A 261 -31.07 23.89 -4.56
CA VAL A 261 -30.88 23.51 -3.16
C VAL A 261 -30.13 24.63 -2.45
N PHE A 262 -30.54 25.00 -1.24
CA PHE A 262 -29.77 25.88 -0.37
C PHE A 262 -29.72 25.31 1.04
N THR A 263 -28.67 25.63 1.79
CA THR A 263 -28.41 24.92 3.05
C THR A 263 -28.01 25.85 4.18
N ASN A 264 -27.97 25.29 5.38
CA ASN A 264 -27.43 25.93 6.56
C ASN A 264 -25.95 25.60 6.84
N ASP A 265 -25.24 25.03 5.86
CA ASP A 265 -23.81 24.77 5.89
C ASP A 265 -23.12 25.47 4.71
N PRO A 266 -22.27 26.49 4.96
CA PRO A 266 -21.54 27.20 3.91
C PRO A 266 -20.67 26.29 3.04
N GLY A 267 -20.22 25.13 3.55
CA GLY A 267 -19.45 24.15 2.80
C GLY A 267 -20.21 23.53 1.63
N ASP A 268 -21.55 23.43 1.70
CA ASP A 268 -22.36 22.72 0.70
C ASP A 268 -22.39 23.38 -0.69
N THR A 269 -21.96 24.63 -0.79
CA THR A 269 -21.81 25.29 -2.10
C THR A 269 -20.82 24.56 -3.01
N ALA A 270 -19.79 23.93 -2.41
CA ALA A 270 -18.86 23.02 -3.09
C ALA A 270 -19.57 21.80 -3.69
N ARG A 271 -20.64 21.34 -3.02
CA ARG A 271 -21.43 20.15 -3.35
C ARG A 271 -22.63 20.45 -4.26
N GLY A 272 -22.70 21.68 -4.78
CA GLY A 272 -23.71 22.11 -5.74
C GLY A 272 -24.97 22.73 -5.14
N ALA A 273 -24.95 23.10 -3.86
CA ALA A 273 -25.94 24.03 -3.34
C ALA A 273 -25.78 25.42 -3.98
N LEU A 274 -26.90 26.13 -4.16
CA LEU A 274 -26.97 27.48 -4.69
C LEU A 274 -26.30 28.49 -3.75
N PHE A 275 -26.56 28.35 -2.46
CA PHE A 275 -25.86 29.06 -1.38
C PHE A 275 -25.93 28.26 -0.08
N GLY A 276 -24.99 28.55 0.82
CA GLY A 276 -24.99 28.02 2.18
C GLY A 276 -24.79 29.16 3.19
N VAL A 277 -25.57 29.19 4.25
CA VAL A 277 -25.44 30.19 5.33
C VAL A 277 -25.49 29.52 6.71
N GLY A 278 -24.38 29.61 7.44
CA GLY A 278 -24.20 28.89 8.68
C GLY A 278 -22.93 29.29 9.42
N ALA A 279 -22.60 28.58 10.49
CA ALA A 279 -21.38 28.84 11.25
C ALA A 279 -20.13 28.42 10.45
N SER A 280 -19.01 29.07 10.73
CA SER A 280 -17.67 28.50 10.51
C SER A 280 -17.43 27.39 11.52
N TYR A 281 -17.62 26.13 11.11
CA TYR A 281 -17.56 24.99 12.03
C TYR A 281 -16.15 24.69 12.54
N HIS A 282 -15.11 25.08 11.81
CA HIS A 282 -13.73 25.10 12.30
C HIS A 282 -13.56 26.07 13.49
N ASP A 283 -14.11 27.30 13.40
CA ASP A 283 -14.05 28.28 14.49
C ASP A 283 -14.88 27.84 15.71
N VAL A 284 -16.01 27.18 15.46
CA VAL A 284 -16.79 26.52 16.53
C VAL A 284 -15.93 25.45 17.21
N GLY A 285 -15.22 24.63 16.43
CA GLY A 285 -14.28 23.64 16.94
C GLY A 285 -13.18 24.26 17.82
N ILE A 286 -12.56 25.36 17.36
CA ILE A 286 -11.52 26.08 18.13
C ILE A 286 -12.07 26.53 19.48
N ALA A 287 -13.30 27.07 19.51
CA ALA A 287 -13.93 27.50 20.76
C ALA A 287 -14.16 26.32 21.72
N VAL A 288 -14.61 25.18 21.20
CA VAL A 288 -14.83 23.93 21.97
C VAL A 288 -13.52 23.40 22.54
N GLY A 289 -12.47 23.30 21.71
CA GLY A 289 -11.14 22.91 22.15
C GLY A 289 -10.55 23.89 23.16
N GLY A 290 -10.81 25.19 23.00
CA GLY A 290 -10.41 26.24 23.94
C GLY A 290 -11.09 26.12 25.31
N ILE A 291 -12.39 25.81 25.37
CA ILE A 291 -13.09 25.50 26.63
C ILE A 291 -12.48 24.26 27.26
N GLY A 292 -12.25 23.20 26.47
CA GLY A 292 -11.61 21.97 26.92
C GLY A 292 -10.23 22.21 27.54
N GLY A 293 -9.36 22.97 26.87
CA GLY A 293 -8.03 23.29 27.39
C GLY A 293 -8.06 24.14 28.66
N LYS A 294 -8.99 25.10 28.77
CA LYS A 294 -9.20 25.88 30.01
C LYS A 294 -9.62 24.99 31.19
N ILE A 295 -10.48 23.99 30.94
CA ILE A 295 -10.88 23.01 31.94
C ILE A 295 -9.70 22.15 32.38
N LEU A 296 -8.87 21.70 31.43
CA LEU A 296 -7.65 20.95 31.74
C LEU A 296 -6.61 21.80 32.51
N HIS A 297 -6.64 23.12 32.35
CA HIS A 297 -5.90 24.07 33.19
C HIS A 297 -6.52 24.34 34.56
N GLY A 298 -7.61 23.66 34.92
CA GLY A 298 -8.23 23.70 36.25
C GLY A 298 -9.39 24.70 36.39
N ILE A 299 -9.84 25.32 35.31
CA ILE A 299 -11.05 26.16 35.34
C ILE A 299 -12.28 25.26 35.44
N SER A 300 -13.16 25.53 36.41
CA SER A 300 -14.35 24.70 36.60
C SER A 300 -15.33 24.85 35.43
N PRO A 301 -15.95 23.76 34.92
CA PRO A 301 -17.00 23.85 33.90
C PRO A 301 -18.15 24.78 34.27
N LYS A 302 -18.44 24.93 35.58
CA LYS A 302 -19.49 25.80 36.13
C LYS A 302 -19.24 27.30 35.95
N THR A 303 -18.08 27.71 35.44
CA THR A 303 -17.79 29.13 35.16
C THR A 303 -18.20 29.54 33.76
N PHE A 304 -18.46 28.59 32.87
CA PHE A 304 -18.82 28.86 31.48
C PHE A 304 -20.34 28.86 31.33
N GLY A 305 -20.88 29.77 30.52
CA GLY A 305 -22.25 29.65 30.03
C GLY A 305 -22.33 28.72 28.82
N VAL A 306 -23.52 28.21 28.51
CA VAL A 306 -23.79 27.49 27.25
C VAL A 306 -24.33 28.50 26.25
N GLU A 307 -23.44 29.22 25.57
CA GLU A 307 -23.85 30.25 24.62
C GLU A 307 -23.96 29.70 23.20
N ASN A 308 -24.75 30.38 22.36
CA ASN A 308 -24.85 30.04 20.95
C ASN A 308 -23.75 30.77 20.16
N LEU A 309 -22.83 30.02 19.59
CA LEU A 309 -21.71 30.53 18.79
C LEU A 309 -21.96 30.21 17.31
N VAL A 310 -22.30 31.24 16.53
CA VAL A 310 -22.56 31.13 15.09
C VAL A 310 -21.75 32.21 14.36
N PRO A 311 -20.43 32.03 14.20
CA PRO A 311 -19.61 32.90 13.35
C PRO A 311 -20.09 32.73 11.91
N GLU A 312 -21.07 33.55 11.52
CA GLU A 312 -21.81 33.36 10.28
C GLU A 312 -20.87 33.52 9.07
N ALA A 313 -20.93 32.53 8.19
CA ALA A 313 -20.36 32.57 6.86
C ALA A 313 -21.49 32.37 5.85
N LEU A 314 -21.47 33.16 4.78
CA LEU A 314 -22.35 33.03 3.62
C LEU A 314 -21.48 32.77 2.41
N THR A 315 -21.74 31.66 1.72
CA THR A 315 -21.09 31.29 0.46
C THR A 315 -22.15 31.22 -0.64
N LEU A 316 -21.78 31.61 -1.87
CA LEU A 316 -22.68 31.67 -3.02
C LEU A 316 -22.09 30.91 -4.20
N ASN A 317 -22.94 30.23 -4.96
CA ASN A 317 -22.56 29.67 -6.26
C ASN A 317 -23.04 30.57 -7.39
N GLU A 318 -22.24 31.58 -7.71
CA GLU A 318 -22.60 32.64 -8.68
C GLU A 318 -22.82 32.13 -10.11
N THR A 319 -22.17 31.03 -10.47
CA THR A 319 -22.35 30.40 -11.78
C THR A 319 -23.68 29.65 -11.82
N LEU A 320 -24.00 28.95 -10.74
CA LEU A 320 -25.16 28.06 -10.67
C LEU A 320 -26.49 28.83 -10.65
N VAL A 321 -26.54 30.04 -10.08
CA VAL A 321 -27.79 30.84 -10.06
C VAL A 321 -28.37 31.05 -11.47
N LYS A 322 -27.51 31.10 -12.50
CA LYS A 322 -27.92 31.30 -13.90
C LYS A 322 -28.66 30.08 -14.48
N GLU A 323 -28.55 28.91 -13.85
CA GLU A 323 -29.23 27.69 -14.28
C GLU A 323 -30.71 27.64 -13.82
N PHE A 324 -31.10 28.50 -12.88
CA PHE A 324 -32.43 28.48 -12.26
C PHE A 324 -33.25 29.69 -12.67
N GLU A 325 -34.35 29.44 -13.37
CA GLU A 325 -35.27 30.48 -13.84
C GLU A 325 -35.94 31.21 -12.66
N GLY A 326 -35.96 32.54 -12.70
CA GLY A 326 -36.53 33.38 -11.65
C GLY A 326 -35.66 33.56 -10.41
N TRP A 327 -34.42 33.05 -10.41
CA TRP A 327 -33.44 33.26 -9.34
C TRP A 327 -32.38 34.29 -9.74
N SER A 328 -32.06 35.21 -8.83
CA SER A 328 -30.99 36.19 -9.00
C SER A 328 -30.28 36.43 -7.68
N ILE A 329 -29.05 36.93 -7.71
CA ILE A 329 -28.31 37.31 -6.49
C ILE A 329 -28.44 38.83 -6.30
N PRO A 330 -29.20 39.32 -5.31
CA PRO A 330 -29.28 40.75 -5.01
C PRO A 330 -27.90 41.32 -4.62
N GLY A 331 -27.64 42.58 -4.95
CA GLY A 331 -26.35 43.23 -4.66
C GLY A 331 -25.96 43.23 -3.17
N GLU A 332 -26.95 43.36 -2.27
CA GLU A 332 -26.75 43.30 -0.82
C GLU A 332 -26.32 41.89 -0.35
N ILE A 333 -26.83 40.82 -0.96
CA ILE A 333 -26.43 39.44 -0.64
C ILE A 333 -25.03 39.15 -1.17
N ARG A 334 -24.72 39.65 -2.37
CA ARG A 334 -23.41 39.51 -3.00
C ARG A 334 -22.29 40.18 -2.20
N THR A 335 -22.57 41.32 -1.57
CA THR A 335 -21.59 42.05 -0.74
C THR A 335 -21.40 41.43 0.65
N GLN A 336 -22.41 40.71 1.16
CA GLN A 336 -22.32 40.00 2.44
C GLN A 336 -21.68 38.61 2.33
N ALA A 337 -21.65 38.04 1.13
CA ALA A 337 -21.04 36.73 0.89
C ALA A 337 -19.51 36.83 0.91
N LYS A 338 -18.87 35.91 1.64
CA LYS A 338 -17.44 35.66 1.46
C LYS A 338 -17.31 34.88 0.15
N THR A 339 -16.44 35.32 -0.74
CA THR A 339 -16.06 34.51 -1.91
C THR A 339 -15.67 33.14 -1.38
N PRO A 340 -16.24 32.03 -1.88
CA PRO A 340 -15.77 30.73 -1.47
C PRO A 340 -14.26 30.73 -1.70
N ALA A 341 -13.47 30.44 -0.64
CA ALA A 341 -12.16 29.87 -0.86
C ALA A 341 -12.41 28.76 -1.86
N LYS A 342 -11.80 28.84 -3.05
CA LYS A 342 -12.08 27.92 -4.15
C LYS A 342 -12.03 26.51 -3.58
N SER A 343 -13.20 25.94 -3.28
CA SER A 343 -13.35 24.51 -3.25
C SER A 343 -13.06 24.18 -4.69
N ALA A 344 -11.94 23.51 -4.86
CA ALA A 344 -11.70 22.72 -6.03
C ALA A 344 -13.04 22.08 -6.41
N ALA A 345 -13.41 22.19 -7.69
CA ALA A 345 -14.25 21.18 -8.29
C ALA A 345 -13.68 19.78 -7.90
N ALA A 346 -14.26 18.70 -8.38
CA ALA A 346 -13.34 17.67 -8.87
C ALA A 346 -12.52 18.27 -10.03
N THR A 347 -11.64 19.25 -9.73
CA THR A 347 -10.45 19.50 -10.49
C THR A 347 -9.75 18.17 -10.38
N ALA A 348 -9.63 17.49 -11.52
CA ALA A 348 -8.56 16.52 -11.70
C ALA A 348 -7.36 17.04 -10.89
N LYS A 349 -6.85 16.22 -9.95
CA LYS A 349 -5.69 16.57 -9.12
C LYS A 349 -4.73 17.35 -10.01
N PRO A 350 -4.34 18.61 -9.67
CA PRO A 350 -3.53 19.44 -10.56
C PRO A 350 -2.42 18.57 -11.15
N GLN A 351 -2.46 18.38 -12.46
CA GLN A 351 -1.53 17.49 -13.14
C GLN A 351 -0.37 18.32 -13.68
N PRO A 352 0.82 17.72 -13.83
CA PRO A 352 1.92 18.37 -14.52
C PRO A 352 1.49 18.85 -15.90
N GLN A 353 1.86 20.07 -16.25
CA GLN A 353 1.58 20.64 -17.57
C GLN A 353 1.99 19.68 -18.70
N PRO A 354 1.07 19.30 -19.62
CA PRO A 354 1.37 18.41 -20.72
C PRO A 354 2.55 18.91 -21.56
N GLY A 355 3.52 18.03 -21.84
CA GLY A 355 4.72 18.33 -22.65
C GLY A 355 5.82 19.12 -21.93
N ARG A 356 5.62 19.58 -20.69
CA ARG A 356 6.69 20.21 -19.89
C ARG A 356 7.54 19.15 -19.20
N THR A 357 8.86 19.35 -19.22
CA THR A 357 9.81 18.58 -18.40
C THR A 357 10.26 19.40 -17.21
N TYR A 358 10.06 18.88 -16.00
CA TYR A 358 10.46 19.52 -14.74
C TYR A 358 11.85 19.03 -14.32
N LYS A 359 12.73 19.93 -13.91
CA LYS A 359 14.10 19.65 -13.46
C LYS A 359 14.20 19.88 -11.96
N VAL A 360 14.45 18.82 -11.21
CA VAL A 360 14.57 18.87 -9.75
C VAL A 360 15.97 18.42 -9.34
N GLY A 361 16.67 19.25 -8.57
CA GLY A 361 17.97 18.90 -8.00
C GLY A 361 17.80 18.37 -6.58
N ILE A 362 18.44 17.26 -6.25
CA ILE A 362 18.49 16.70 -4.91
C ILE A 362 19.94 16.79 -4.42
N ILE A 363 20.15 17.53 -3.33
CA ILE A 363 21.47 17.64 -2.67
C ILE A 363 21.42 16.78 -1.41
N TYR A 364 22.33 15.83 -1.25
CA TYR A 364 22.43 15.00 -0.05
C TYR A 364 23.90 14.89 0.39
N PHE A 365 24.15 14.43 1.62
CA PHE A 365 25.50 14.56 2.19
C PHE A 365 26.52 13.58 1.59
N GLY A 366 26.10 12.35 1.29
CA GLY A 366 26.97 11.34 0.68
C GLY A 366 26.22 10.03 0.48
N PRO A 367 26.81 9.03 -0.21
CA PRO A 367 26.20 7.73 -0.40
C PRO A 367 25.92 7.06 0.95
N HIS A 368 24.65 6.82 1.27
CA HIS A 368 24.20 6.14 2.49
C HIS A 368 22.75 5.66 2.30
N PRO A 369 22.38 4.46 2.80
CA PRO A 369 21.01 3.92 2.67
C PRO A 369 19.90 4.89 3.09
N LEU A 370 20.13 5.72 4.11
CA LEU A 370 19.23 6.83 4.52
C LEU A 370 18.74 7.64 3.31
N PHE A 371 19.67 8.13 2.50
CA PHE A 371 19.36 9.04 1.41
C PHE A 371 18.76 8.31 0.23
N ASP A 372 19.21 7.09 -0.07
CA ASP A 372 18.65 6.28 -1.15
C ASP A 372 17.18 5.95 -0.89
N MET A 373 16.85 5.55 0.35
CA MET A 373 15.47 5.30 0.79
C MET A 373 14.61 6.56 0.74
N SER A 374 15.15 7.71 1.16
CA SER A 374 14.44 9.00 1.10
C SER A 374 14.19 9.45 -0.34
N ILE A 375 15.18 9.31 -1.23
CA ILE A 375 15.04 9.59 -2.66
C ILE A 375 13.98 8.70 -3.29
N GLU A 376 13.90 7.43 -2.91
CA GLU A 376 12.84 6.54 -3.41
C GLU A 376 11.45 6.95 -2.90
N GLY A 377 11.33 7.37 -1.64
CA GLY A 377 10.10 7.96 -1.11
C GLY A 377 9.65 9.20 -1.89
N ILE A 378 10.61 10.08 -2.22
CA ILE A 378 10.39 11.28 -3.05
C ILE A 378 9.90 10.88 -4.44
N ARG A 379 10.59 9.95 -5.10
CA ARG A 379 10.21 9.42 -6.43
C ARG A 379 8.80 8.86 -6.42
N SER A 380 8.44 8.08 -5.40
CA SER A 380 7.10 7.51 -5.26
C SER A 380 6.03 8.61 -5.20
N SER A 381 6.19 9.60 -4.32
CA SER A 381 5.16 10.64 -4.14
C SER A 381 5.05 11.61 -5.32
N LEU A 382 6.18 11.90 -5.98
CA LEU A 382 6.20 12.66 -7.23
C LEU A 382 5.45 11.89 -8.34
N ARG A 383 5.66 10.57 -8.44
CA ARG A 383 4.96 9.70 -9.39
C ARG A 383 3.46 9.66 -9.14
N ASP A 384 3.04 9.53 -7.88
CA ASP A 384 1.63 9.56 -7.48
C ASP A 384 0.94 10.90 -7.81
N SER A 385 1.75 11.95 -7.95
CA SER A 385 1.33 13.29 -8.36
C SER A 385 1.48 13.56 -9.88
N GLY A 386 1.83 12.53 -10.66
CA GLY A 386 1.94 12.59 -12.12
C GLY A 386 3.33 12.97 -12.67
N PHE A 387 4.33 13.21 -11.82
CA PHE A 387 5.71 13.48 -12.21
C PHE A 387 6.50 12.18 -12.31
N VAL A 388 6.77 11.74 -13.54
CA VAL A 388 7.41 10.46 -13.86
C VAL A 388 8.77 10.71 -14.49
N GLU A 389 9.82 10.20 -13.85
CA GLU A 389 11.21 10.31 -14.32
C GLU A 389 11.35 9.72 -15.73
N GLY A 390 12.03 10.44 -16.63
CA GLY A 390 12.20 10.05 -18.03
C GLY A 390 10.98 10.32 -18.93
N ARG A 391 9.83 10.71 -18.36
CA ARG A 391 8.64 11.16 -19.12
C ARG A 391 8.47 12.67 -19.08
N ASN A 392 8.33 13.23 -17.88
CA ASN A 392 8.11 14.66 -17.64
C ASN A 392 8.91 15.18 -16.43
N LEU A 393 9.79 14.37 -15.85
CA LEU A 393 10.64 14.73 -14.72
C LEU A 393 12.10 14.32 -15.00
N VAL A 394 13.04 15.17 -14.62
CA VAL A 394 14.48 14.89 -14.57
C VAL A 394 14.97 15.17 -13.15
N LEU A 395 15.49 14.14 -12.49
CA LEU A 395 16.13 14.26 -11.19
C LEU A 395 17.64 14.37 -11.37
N GLN A 396 18.25 15.34 -10.69
CA GLN A 396 19.69 15.54 -10.65
C GLN A 396 20.18 15.36 -9.24
N LEU A 397 21.00 14.34 -9.02
CA LEU A 397 21.55 13.99 -7.71
C LEU A 397 22.95 14.60 -7.58
N ALA A 398 23.24 15.27 -6.46
CA ALA A 398 24.61 15.66 -6.13
C ALA A 398 24.90 15.56 -4.62
N HIS A 399 26.14 15.24 -4.31
CA HIS A 399 26.62 15.12 -2.94
C HIS A 399 28.11 15.48 -2.84
N PRO A 400 28.58 15.98 -1.68
CA PRO A 400 29.99 16.27 -1.45
C PRO A 400 30.81 15.04 -1.01
N ASN A 401 30.32 13.81 -1.19
CA ASN A 401 30.99 12.58 -0.71
C ASN A 401 31.28 12.58 0.78
N SER A 402 30.32 13.04 1.59
CA SER A 402 30.43 13.16 3.04
C SER A 402 31.51 14.14 3.52
N ASP A 403 31.98 15.03 2.66
CA ASP A 403 32.95 16.08 2.99
C ASP A 403 32.25 17.44 3.21
N MET A 404 32.19 17.89 4.47
CA MET A 404 31.61 19.18 4.84
C MET A 404 32.27 20.37 4.11
N SER A 405 33.56 20.29 3.79
CA SER A 405 34.30 21.38 3.14
C SER A 405 33.92 21.58 1.67
N MET A 406 33.45 20.51 1.01
CA MET A 406 33.04 20.52 -0.40
C MET A 406 31.59 20.97 -0.60
N LEU A 407 30.80 21.00 0.47
CA LEU A 407 29.37 21.28 0.41
C LEU A 407 29.01 22.66 -0.19
N PRO A 408 29.73 23.77 0.10
CA PRO A 408 29.48 25.06 -0.55
C PRO A 408 29.74 25.04 -2.06
N GLN A 409 30.66 24.20 -2.56
CA GLN A 409 30.91 24.05 -3.99
C GLN A 409 29.78 23.27 -4.68
N VAL A 410 29.33 22.17 -4.08
CA VAL A 410 28.22 21.35 -4.60
C VAL A 410 26.92 22.15 -4.64
N ALA A 411 26.60 22.89 -3.57
CA ALA A 411 25.40 23.72 -3.52
C ALA A 411 25.38 24.84 -4.57
N ARG A 412 26.53 25.48 -4.84
CA ARG A 412 26.68 26.44 -5.95
C ARG A 412 26.43 25.78 -7.30
N SER A 413 27.07 24.63 -7.54
CA SER A 413 26.93 23.89 -8.80
C SER A 413 25.48 23.50 -9.10
N ILE A 414 24.72 23.03 -8.10
CA ILE A 414 23.27 22.74 -8.27
C ILE A 414 22.46 24.02 -8.51
N SER A 415 22.76 25.11 -7.78
CA SER A 415 22.01 26.38 -7.87
C SER A 415 22.22 27.14 -9.19
N ASP A 416 23.24 26.78 -9.98
CA ASP A 416 23.55 27.39 -11.27
C ASP A 416 22.87 26.68 -12.46
N GLN A 417 22.19 25.54 -12.25
CA GLN A 417 21.67 24.69 -13.33
C GLN A 417 20.25 25.05 -13.84
N GLY A 418 19.65 26.14 -13.36
CA GLY A 418 18.34 26.59 -13.80
C GLY A 418 17.23 25.56 -13.50
N LEU A 419 17.18 25.10 -12.26
CA LEU A 419 16.24 24.08 -11.78
C LEU A 419 14.88 24.67 -11.39
N ASP A 420 13.83 23.87 -11.52
CA ASP A 420 12.47 24.22 -11.08
C ASP A 420 12.33 24.10 -9.54
N LEU A 421 13.11 23.22 -8.90
CA LEU A 421 13.08 22.95 -7.47
C LEU A 421 14.41 22.35 -7.00
N VAL A 422 14.83 22.67 -5.77
CA VAL A 422 15.94 22.00 -5.07
C VAL A 422 15.43 21.31 -3.80
N ILE A 423 15.82 20.05 -3.60
CA ILE A 423 15.47 19.25 -2.43
C ILE A 423 16.76 18.89 -1.67
N PRO A 424 17.14 19.68 -0.65
CA PRO A 424 18.24 19.32 0.22
C PRO A 424 17.80 18.24 1.24
N LEU A 425 18.61 17.19 1.35
CA LEU A 425 18.47 16.10 2.31
C LEU A 425 19.60 16.19 3.33
N SER A 426 19.26 16.40 4.60
CA SER A 426 20.12 16.78 5.74
C SER A 426 20.26 18.28 6.01
N THR A 427 20.36 18.61 7.30
CA THR A 427 20.58 19.96 7.83
C THR A 427 21.75 20.71 7.19
N PRO A 428 22.97 20.14 7.05
CA PRO A 428 24.07 20.84 6.40
C PRO A 428 23.76 21.13 4.92
N CYS A 429 23.15 20.19 4.19
CA CYS A 429 22.74 20.40 2.79
C CYS A 429 21.71 21.53 2.66
N LEU A 430 20.76 21.63 3.59
CA LEU A 430 19.83 22.75 3.64
C LEU A 430 20.56 24.07 3.88
N GLY A 431 21.47 24.12 4.85
CA GLY A 431 22.25 25.33 5.13
C GLY A 431 23.04 25.81 3.92
N ALA A 432 23.67 24.87 3.19
CA ALA A 432 24.38 25.19 1.96
C ALA A 432 23.46 25.64 0.82
N ALA A 433 22.27 25.04 0.68
CA ALA A 433 21.27 25.45 -0.31
C ALA A 433 20.70 26.85 0.02
N VAL A 434 20.42 27.14 1.29
CA VAL A 434 19.96 28.45 1.77
C VAL A 434 21.03 29.53 1.57
N ALA A 435 22.30 29.21 1.80
CA ALA A 435 23.41 30.15 1.61
C ALA A 435 23.61 30.53 0.13
N ASN A 436 23.26 29.63 -0.81
CA ASN A 436 23.36 29.84 -2.25
C ASN A 436 22.00 30.11 -2.91
N ARG A 437 20.98 30.42 -2.11
CA ARG A 437 19.61 30.56 -2.59
C ARG A 437 19.50 31.71 -3.59
N LYS A 438 18.85 31.43 -4.71
CA LYS A 438 18.35 32.41 -5.67
C LYS A 438 16.82 32.45 -5.54
N ASN A 439 16.11 32.68 -6.64
CA ASN A 439 14.64 32.60 -6.70
C ASN A 439 14.11 31.16 -6.82
N THR A 440 14.98 30.14 -6.93
CA THR A 440 14.57 28.74 -7.03
C THR A 440 13.93 28.28 -5.72
N PRO A 441 12.75 27.64 -5.77
CA PRO A 441 12.14 27.02 -4.59
C PRO A 441 13.02 25.93 -3.97
N ILE A 442 13.01 25.83 -2.64
CA ILE A 442 13.69 24.83 -1.85
C ILE A 442 12.64 24.09 -1.01
N VAL A 443 12.52 22.78 -1.19
CA VAL A 443 11.67 21.90 -0.37
C VAL A 443 12.57 20.87 0.30
N PHE A 444 12.85 21.02 1.59
CA PHE A 444 13.76 20.11 2.29
C PHE A 444 13.05 18.85 2.82
N GLY A 445 13.84 17.80 3.03
CA GLY A 445 13.41 16.55 3.69
C GLY A 445 14.57 15.95 4.47
N THR A 446 14.30 15.09 5.46
CA THR A 446 15.37 14.51 6.30
C THR A 446 16.22 15.59 6.98
N VAL A 447 15.59 16.70 7.41
CA VAL A 447 16.25 17.83 8.08
C VAL A 447 15.66 17.99 9.48
N SER A 448 16.50 17.89 10.51
CA SER A 448 16.05 18.00 11.90
C SER A 448 16.15 19.40 12.51
N ALA A 449 17.02 20.25 11.97
CA ALA A 449 17.29 21.57 12.53
C ALA A 449 17.23 22.66 11.44
N PRO A 450 16.06 22.91 10.82
CA PRO A 450 15.95 23.83 9.70
C PRO A 450 16.21 25.30 10.10
N LEU A 451 15.94 25.67 11.35
CA LEU A 451 16.18 27.02 11.86
C LEU A 451 17.68 27.29 12.02
N GLU A 452 18.42 26.31 12.55
CA GLU A 452 19.87 26.33 12.69
C GLU A 452 20.59 26.27 11.34
N ALA A 453 19.95 25.67 10.33
CA ALA A 453 20.38 25.74 8.94
C ALA A 453 20.10 27.12 8.28
N GLY A 454 19.46 28.05 8.99
CA GLY A 454 19.17 29.40 8.50
C GLY A 454 17.93 29.51 7.61
N ALA A 455 17.06 28.50 7.58
CA ALA A 455 15.87 28.49 6.72
C ALA A 455 14.76 29.45 7.17
N GLY A 456 14.82 29.96 8.41
CA GLY A 456 13.81 30.84 8.97
C GLY A 456 14.06 31.21 10.42
N LYS A 457 13.11 31.96 11.02
CA LYS A 457 13.07 32.28 12.45
C LYS A 457 12.09 31.38 13.21
N SER A 458 11.06 30.88 12.55
CA SER A 458 10.11 29.90 13.07
C SER A 458 9.54 29.05 11.93
N PHE A 459 8.66 28.09 12.25
CA PHE A 459 8.07 27.21 11.22
C PHE A 459 7.09 27.93 10.29
N SER A 460 6.57 29.10 10.70
CA SER A 460 5.68 29.94 9.89
C SER A 460 6.31 31.28 9.47
N ASP A 461 7.40 31.69 10.12
CA ASP A 461 8.22 32.85 9.74
C ASP A 461 9.56 32.36 9.18
N HIS A 462 9.53 31.99 7.91
CA HIS A 462 10.66 31.39 7.19
C HIS A 462 10.98 32.14 5.89
N LEU A 463 12.08 31.77 5.24
CA LEU A 463 12.47 32.36 3.97
C LEU A 463 11.40 32.09 2.89
N PRO A 464 11.10 33.07 2.03
CA PRO A 464 9.92 33.03 1.15
C PRO A 464 9.96 31.94 0.07
N ASN A 465 11.15 31.42 -0.26
CA ASN A 465 11.33 30.34 -1.23
C ASN A 465 11.70 29.00 -0.58
N VAL A 466 11.57 28.86 0.75
CA VAL A 466 11.98 27.66 1.48
C VAL A 466 10.78 27.11 2.24
N THR A 467 10.52 25.81 2.11
CA THR A 467 9.57 25.03 2.91
C THR A 467 10.10 23.60 3.07
N GLY A 468 9.42 22.71 3.77
CA GLY A 468 9.83 21.31 3.84
C GLY A 468 9.32 20.52 5.04
N ALA A 469 9.67 19.23 5.03
CA ALA A 469 9.34 18.27 6.08
C ALA A 469 10.47 18.21 7.11
N VAL A 470 10.13 18.45 8.38
CA VAL A 470 11.07 18.47 9.51
C VAL A 470 11.17 17.08 10.12
N TRP A 471 12.36 16.50 10.07
CA TRP A 471 12.69 15.24 10.72
C TRP A 471 12.82 15.44 12.24
N THR A 472 11.87 14.93 12.98
CA THR A 472 11.75 15.15 14.42
C THR A 472 12.63 14.16 15.21
N ALA A 473 13.88 14.54 15.48
CA ALA A 473 14.84 13.69 16.23
C ALA A 473 15.47 14.39 17.46
N PRO A 474 15.76 13.63 18.54
CA PRO A 474 15.44 12.21 18.72
C PRO A 474 13.95 11.99 19.04
N ASN A 475 13.40 10.84 18.65
CA ASN A 475 12.07 10.43 19.10
C ASN A 475 12.13 10.08 20.62
N PRO A 476 11.27 10.66 21.48
CA PRO A 476 11.23 10.33 22.91
C PRO A 476 11.04 8.84 23.22
N ASP A 477 10.31 8.10 22.38
CA ASP A 477 10.07 6.67 22.58
C ASP A 477 11.35 5.82 22.49
N LEU A 478 12.40 6.32 21.83
CA LEU A 478 13.71 5.66 21.79
C LEU A 478 14.26 5.38 23.19
N PHE A 479 14.23 6.39 24.06
CA PHE A 479 14.79 6.28 25.41
C PHE A 479 13.84 5.57 26.38
N LYS A 480 12.53 5.65 26.14
CA LYS A 480 11.53 4.81 26.82
C LYS A 480 11.80 3.34 26.53
N TRP A 481 12.03 2.97 25.27
CA TRP A 481 12.39 1.61 24.89
C TRP A 481 13.73 1.19 25.46
N LEU A 482 14.76 2.05 25.42
CA LEU A 482 16.05 1.78 26.07
C LEU A 482 15.86 1.36 27.54
N LYS A 483 15.05 2.10 28.30
CA LYS A 483 14.80 1.78 29.71
C LYS A 483 14.04 0.47 29.89
N ALA A 484 13.11 0.15 28.99
CA ALA A 484 12.33 -1.09 29.03
C ALA A 484 13.18 -2.33 28.68
N VAL A 485 14.02 -2.24 27.64
CA VAL A 485 14.83 -3.36 27.14
C VAL A 485 16.14 -3.53 27.91
N TYR A 486 16.71 -2.44 28.42
CA TYR A 486 17.95 -2.44 29.17
C TYR A 486 17.82 -1.63 30.48
N PRO A 487 17.04 -2.12 31.46
CA PRO A 487 16.72 -1.37 32.69
C PRO A 487 17.93 -1.03 33.56
N LYS A 488 19.04 -1.76 33.38
CA LYS A 488 20.35 -1.53 34.04
C LYS A 488 21.16 -0.40 33.40
N CYS A 489 20.70 0.20 32.30
CA CYS A 489 21.34 1.37 31.71
C CYS A 489 21.32 2.52 32.72
N GLN A 490 22.52 3.04 33.02
CA GLN A 490 22.74 4.15 33.95
C GLN A 490 23.49 5.29 33.28
N THR A 491 24.28 4.99 32.26
CA THR A 491 25.11 5.97 31.55
C THR A 491 25.08 5.67 30.05
N VAL A 492 24.61 6.64 29.27
CA VAL A 492 24.63 6.60 27.80
C VAL A 492 25.79 7.43 27.28
N GLY A 493 26.59 6.83 26.41
CA GLY A 493 27.62 7.52 25.66
C GLY A 493 27.07 8.12 24.36
N LEU A 494 27.45 9.36 24.06
CA LEU A 494 27.10 10.06 22.82
C LEU A 494 28.35 10.57 22.10
N ILE A 495 28.41 10.34 20.80
CA ILE A 495 29.43 10.89 19.90
C ILE A 495 28.74 11.82 18.91
N TYR A 496 29.30 13.00 18.67
CA TYR A 496 28.77 13.94 17.68
C TYR A 496 29.84 14.86 17.09
N ASN A 497 29.57 15.46 15.93
CA ASN A 497 30.41 16.49 15.34
C ASN A 497 29.82 17.88 15.66
N PRO A 498 30.53 18.73 16.43
CA PRO A 498 30.02 20.06 16.81
C PRO A 498 29.89 21.03 15.62
N SER A 499 30.50 20.70 14.47
CA SER A 499 30.42 21.49 13.25
C SER A 499 29.11 21.26 12.48
N ASN A 500 28.36 20.21 12.83
CA ASN A 500 27.10 19.89 12.19
C ASN A 500 25.94 20.64 12.90
N PRO A 501 25.15 21.49 12.21
CA PRO A 501 24.19 22.38 12.87
C PRO A 501 23.09 21.68 13.67
N ASN A 502 22.71 20.44 13.34
CA ASN A 502 21.70 19.70 14.12
C ASN A 502 22.24 19.08 15.40
N SER A 503 23.55 18.89 15.52
CA SER A 503 24.10 18.05 16.60
C SER A 503 23.94 18.68 17.98
N LEU A 504 24.05 20.01 18.10
CA LEU A 504 23.87 20.69 19.39
C LEU A 504 22.41 20.68 19.87
N PRO A 505 21.40 21.11 19.08
CA PRO A 505 20.00 20.99 19.48
C PRO A 505 19.59 19.56 19.85
N GLN A 506 20.05 18.58 19.06
CA GLN A 506 19.72 17.18 19.25
C GLN A 506 20.37 16.60 20.52
N LYS A 507 21.63 17.00 20.82
CA LYS A 507 22.33 16.67 22.06
C LYS A 507 21.62 17.23 23.29
N GLU A 508 21.19 18.50 23.27
CA GLU A 508 20.45 19.11 24.39
C GLU A 508 19.08 18.42 24.61
N CYS A 509 18.37 18.09 23.52
CA CYS A 509 17.13 17.31 23.60
C CYS A 509 17.37 15.92 24.19
N THR A 510 18.41 15.22 23.73
CA THR A 510 18.83 13.90 24.24
C THR A 510 19.11 13.95 25.74
N LYS A 511 19.89 14.94 26.19
CA LYS A 511 20.19 15.14 27.60
C LYS A 511 18.92 15.33 28.43
N ALA A 512 18.01 16.20 27.99
CA ALA A 512 16.75 16.45 28.69
C ALA A 512 15.85 15.21 28.78
N LEU A 513 15.87 14.33 27.76
CA LEU A 513 15.13 13.07 27.76
C LEU A 513 15.75 12.04 28.72
N LEU A 514 17.08 11.91 28.71
CA LEU A 514 17.81 11.00 29.60
C LEU A 514 17.75 11.44 31.08
N ASP A 515 17.82 12.75 31.35
CA ASP A 515 17.70 13.31 32.71
C ASP A 515 16.34 12.94 33.34
N LYS A 516 15.26 12.96 32.56
CA LYS A 516 13.92 12.52 33.00
C LYS A 516 13.86 11.04 33.38
N LEU A 517 14.73 10.22 32.82
CA LEU A 517 14.83 8.78 33.07
C LEU A 517 15.88 8.43 34.13
N GLY A 518 16.59 9.43 34.67
CA GLY A 518 17.69 9.24 35.62
C GLY A 518 18.91 8.55 35.01
N ILE A 519 19.15 8.74 33.71
CA ILE A 519 20.29 8.18 32.98
C ILE A 519 21.28 9.31 32.70
N LEU A 520 22.56 9.10 33.04
CA LEU A 520 23.62 10.08 32.80
C LEU A 520 24.03 10.07 31.33
N LEU A 521 24.19 11.25 30.72
CA LEU A 521 24.79 11.41 29.40
C LEU A 521 26.29 11.74 29.54
N VAL A 522 27.16 10.96 28.87
CA VAL A 522 28.58 11.28 28.70
C VAL A 522 28.88 11.47 27.21
N GLU A 523 29.59 12.54 26.86
CA GLU A 523 29.72 12.99 25.46
C GLU A 523 31.17 13.08 25.00
N ARG A 524 31.40 12.82 23.70
CA ARG A 524 32.66 13.07 23.00
C ARG A 524 32.40 13.72 21.64
N THR A 525 33.24 14.68 21.29
CA THR A 525 33.21 15.31 19.97
C THR A 525 34.16 14.60 19.03
N VAL A 526 33.79 14.51 17.76
CA VAL A 526 34.64 14.01 16.67
C VAL A 526 34.59 14.97 15.49
N GLY A 527 35.74 15.17 14.83
CA GLY A 527 35.82 15.92 13.57
C GLY A 527 35.80 15.01 12.34
N SER A 528 36.14 13.73 12.49
CA SER A 528 36.33 12.79 11.39
C SER A 528 36.10 11.32 11.82
N SER A 529 36.00 10.42 10.85
CA SER A 529 35.75 8.98 11.08
C SER A 529 36.89 8.28 11.82
N SER A 530 38.14 8.75 11.69
CA SER A 530 39.31 8.16 12.34
C SER A 530 39.31 8.37 13.87
N GLU A 531 38.57 9.35 14.36
CA GLU A 531 38.46 9.67 15.79
C GLU A 531 37.37 8.86 16.52
N ILE A 532 36.52 8.12 15.79
CA ILE A 532 35.39 7.38 16.35
C ILE A 532 35.85 6.31 17.33
N GLN A 533 36.82 5.48 16.97
CA GLN A 533 37.28 4.39 17.83
C GLN A 533 37.88 4.92 19.16
N PRO A 534 38.81 5.90 19.16
CA PRO A 534 39.28 6.55 20.39
C PRO A 534 38.16 7.19 21.22
N ALA A 535 37.18 7.83 20.57
CA ALA A 535 36.04 8.45 21.25
C ALA A 535 35.18 7.42 21.98
N VAL A 536 34.84 6.30 21.33
CA VAL A 536 34.11 5.18 21.96
C VAL A 536 34.87 4.63 23.17
N GLN A 537 36.18 4.39 23.03
CA GLN A 537 37.00 3.90 24.15
C GLN A 537 36.99 4.89 25.33
N SER A 538 37.03 6.18 25.04
CA SER A 538 36.94 7.22 26.07
C SER A 538 35.58 7.28 26.76
N LEU A 539 34.48 7.03 26.03
CA LEU A 539 33.13 6.93 26.61
C LEU A 539 33.01 5.72 27.54
N ILE A 540 33.55 4.56 27.14
CA ILE A 540 33.56 3.34 27.96
C ILE A 540 34.38 3.56 29.23
N ALA A 541 35.55 4.19 29.12
CA ALA A 541 36.38 4.54 30.27
C ALA A 541 35.68 5.53 31.23
N ALA A 542 34.77 6.37 30.70
CA ALA A 542 33.92 7.27 31.49
C ALA A 542 32.67 6.57 32.06
N GLY A 543 32.53 5.25 31.89
CA GLY A 543 31.45 4.45 32.46
C GLY A 543 30.20 4.34 31.59
N ALA A 544 30.26 4.71 30.30
CA ALA A 544 29.15 4.46 29.38
C ALA A 544 28.87 2.95 29.26
N ASN A 545 27.62 2.55 29.49
CA ASN A 545 27.19 1.15 29.42
C ASN A 545 26.16 0.88 28.31
N ALA A 546 25.83 1.91 27.53
CA ALA A 546 25.19 1.85 26.21
C ALA A 546 25.68 3.06 25.40
N ILE A 547 25.65 2.97 24.07
CA ILE A 547 25.99 4.07 23.17
C ILE A 547 24.78 4.41 22.29
N TYR A 548 24.49 5.71 22.20
CA TYR A 548 23.51 6.26 21.29
C TYR A 548 24.21 6.74 20.01
N GLY A 549 23.95 6.04 18.90
CA GLY A 549 24.33 6.48 17.56
C GLY A 549 23.32 7.49 17.05
N MET A 550 23.57 8.77 17.32
CA MET A 550 22.75 9.89 16.86
C MET A 550 22.83 10.07 15.34
N GLY A 551 21.75 10.54 14.71
CA GLY A 551 21.66 10.99 13.31
C GLY A 551 22.52 12.21 12.94
N ASP A 552 23.79 12.22 13.36
CA ASP A 552 24.82 13.13 12.89
C ASP A 552 25.44 12.56 11.61
N ALA A 553 25.53 13.37 10.55
CA ALA A 553 26.02 12.92 9.24
C ALA A 553 27.46 12.34 9.28
N THR A 554 28.29 12.78 10.23
CA THR A 554 29.64 12.24 10.47
C THR A 554 29.58 10.88 11.15
N VAL A 555 28.67 10.71 12.12
CA VAL A 555 28.49 9.46 12.86
C VAL A 555 27.87 8.40 11.96
N VAL A 556 26.82 8.77 11.22
CA VAL A 556 26.13 7.92 10.24
C VAL A 556 27.11 7.40 9.19
N SER A 557 27.92 8.28 8.60
CA SER A 557 28.94 7.88 7.61
C SER A 557 30.08 7.04 8.20
N SER A 558 30.24 7.03 9.53
CA SER A 558 31.26 6.26 10.25
C SER A 558 30.70 5.05 11.02
N LEU A 559 29.45 4.67 10.75
CA LEU A 559 28.76 3.58 11.46
C LEU A 559 29.54 2.25 11.48
N PRO A 560 30.21 1.80 10.39
CA PRO A 560 30.98 0.56 10.45
C PRO A 560 32.07 0.55 11.53
N ALA A 561 32.79 1.68 11.71
CA ALA A 561 33.82 1.80 12.74
C ALA A 561 33.23 1.85 14.15
N LEU A 562 32.09 2.53 14.32
CA LEU A 562 31.33 2.56 15.57
C LEU A 562 30.88 1.15 15.95
N THR A 563 30.15 0.47 15.05
CA THR A 563 29.71 -0.92 15.20
C THR A 563 30.83 -1.85 15.58
N GLN A 564 31.93 -1.85 14.83
CA GLN A 564 33.03 -2.77 15.05
C GLN A 564 33.60 -2.60 16.47
N THR A 565 33.70 -1.35 16.92
CA THR A 565 34.19 -1.03 18.26
C THR A 565 33.22 -1.48 19.33
N VAL A 566 31.92 -1.13 19.24
CA VAL A 566 30.93 -1.51 20.27
C VAL A 566 30.71 -3.03 20.34
N LYS A 567 30.78 -3.75 19.21
CA LYS A 567 30.72 -5.22 19.17
C LYS A 567 31.90 -5.85 19.90
N ARG A 568 33.13 -5.35 19.67
CA ARG A 568 34.34 -5.84 20.35
C ARG A 568 34.25 -5.67 21.87
N GLU A 569 33.73 -4.53 22.32
CA GLU A 569 33.63 -4.20 23.74
C GLU A 569 32.32 -4.72 24.39
N ARG A 570 31.42 -5.35 23.62
CA ARG A 570 30.07 -5.82 24.04
C ARG A 570 29.22 -4.72 24.67
N ILE A 571 29.27 -3.52 24.11
CA ILE A 571 28.45 -2.38 24.53
C ILE A 571 27.20 -2.30 23.64
N PRO A 572 25.98 -2.24 24.20
CA PRO A 572 24.76 -2.04 23.42
C PRO A 572 24.79 -0.73 22.62
N LEU A 573 24.49 -0.80 21.33
CA LEU A 573 24.31 0.34 20.44
C LEU A 573 22.86 0.47 20.03
N PHE A 574 22.25 1.63 20.27
CA PHE A 574 20.91 1.96 19.79
C PHE A 574 20.97 3.28 19.01
N VAL A 575 20.05 3.44 18.05
CA VAL A 575 20.09 4.52 17.05
C VAL A 575 18.71 5.12 16.85
N ASP A 576 18.64 6.36 16.39
CA ASP A 576 17.37 7.06 16.07
C ASP A 576 17.01 7.04 14.58
N ASP A 577 17.81 6.32 13.78
CA ASP A 577 17.62 6.17 12.34
C ASP A 577 17.60 4.69 11.96
N ASN A 578 16.50 4.26 11.35
CA ASN A 578 16.31 2.87 10.92
C ASN A 578 17.28 2.45 9.82
N SER A 579 17.87 3.39 9.08
CA SER A 579 18.87 3.09 8.06
C SER A 579 20.18 2.52 8.64
N MET A 580 20.41 2.70 9.94
CA MET A 580 21.59 2.23 10.66
C MET A 580 21.41 0.81 11.22
N MET A 581 20.22 0.21 11.07
CA MET A 581 19.90 -1.12 11.59
C MET A 581 20.45 -2.26 10.74
N GLY A 582 20.51 -3.47 11.29
CA GLY A 582 21.10 -4.65 10.66
C GLY A 582 22.63 -4.64 10.60
N SER A 583 23.26 -3.56 11.07
CA SER A 583 24.72 -3.39 11.08
C SER A 583 25.29 -3.35 12.50
N GLY A 584 24.58 -3.85 13.52
CA GLY A 584 25.10 -4.00 14.89
C GLY A 584 24.44 -3.11 15.96
N ALA A 585 23.55 -2.20 15.58
CA ALA A 585 22.60 -1.63 16.52
C ALA A 585 21.51 -2.67 16.84
N PHE A 586 21.10 -2.78 18.10
CA PHE A 586 20.13 -3.80 18.50
C PHE A 586 18.67 -3.33 18.37
N PHE A 587 18.41 -2.02 18.46
CA PHE A 587 17.13 -1.42 18.08
C PHE A 587 17.26 0.03 17.67
N SER A 588 16.22 0.49 16.97
CA SER A 588 15.99 1.89 16.65
C SER A 588 14.53 2.27 16.87
N CYS A 589 14.30 3.55 17.16
CA CYS A 589 12.98 4.14 17.22
C CYS A 589 13.13 5.59 16.79
N GLY A 590 12.71 5.90 15.57
CA GLY A 590 12.89 7.23 15.00
C GLY A 590 12.40 7.32 13.57
N GLY A 591 12.91 8.28 12.81
CA GLY A 591 12.34 8.62 11.51
C GLY A 591 12.49 7.48 10.51
N ASN A 592 11.46 7.30 9.68
CA ASN A 592 11.42 6.37 8.57
C ASN A 592 11.90 7.09 7.30
N PRO A 593 13.10 6.79 6.76
CA PRO A 593 13.64 7.52 5.61
C PRO A 593 12.72 7.50 4.38
N VAL A 594 12.02 6.38 4.12
CA VAL A 594 11.08 6.28 3.00
C VAL A 594 9.84 7.14 3.24
N GLY A 595 9.26 7.08 4.44
CA GLY A 595 8.10 7.89 4.82
C GLY A 595 8.40 9.39 4.76
N GLU A 596 9.56 9.78 5.28
CA GLU A 596 10.10 11.15 5.26
C GLU A 596 10.32 11.65 3.83
N GLY A 597 10.90 10.80 2.98
CA GLY A 597 11.02 11.06 1.56
C GLY A 597 9.65 11.27 0.88
N ARG A 598 8.65 10.46 1.22
CA ARG A 598 7.28 10.66 0.70
C ARG A 598 6.68 11.99 1.17
N HIS A 599 6.84 12.36 2.44
CA HIS A 599 6.36 13.64 2.96
C HIS A 599 6.98 14.81 2.21
N ALA A 600 8.31 14.85 2.08
CA ALA A 600 9.01 15.86 1.31
C ALA A 600 8.59 15.84 -0.18
N GLY A 601 8.39 14.67 -0.78
CA GLY A 601 7.92 14.50 -2.15
C GLY A 601 6.50 15.04 -2.39
N ARG A 602 5.59 14.89 -1.42
CA ARG A 602 4.24 15.49 -1.48
C ARG A 602 4.29 17.01 -1.45
N MET A 603 5.13 17.60 -0.59
CA MET A 603 5.34 19.05 -0.54
C MET A 603 6.01 19.56 -1.82
N ALA A 604 6.99 18.81 -2.35
CA ALA A 604 7.66 19.12 -3.61
C ALA A 604 6.67 19.12 -4.79
N ALA A 605 5.77 18.13 -4.87
CA ALA A 605 4.74 18.08 -5.89
C ALA A 605 3.82 19.32 -5.84
N ARG A 606 3.38 19.74 -4.65
CA ARG A 606 2.55 20.94 -4.46
C ARG A 606 3.24 22.20 -5.00
N VAL A 607 4.53 22.37 -4.69
CA VAL A 607 5.33 23.50 -5.19
C VAL A 607 5.50 23.44 -6.71
N LEU A 608 5.80 22.28 -7.29
CA LEU A 608 5.91 22.10 -8.75
C LEU A 608 4.58 22.35 -9.48
N LEU A 609 3.45 22.10 -8.81
CA LEU A 609 2.10 22.38 -9.29
C LEU A 609 1.67 23.84 -9.09
N GLY A 610 2.54 24.68 -8.53
CA GLY A 610 2.36 26.14 -8.46
C GLY A 610 1.92 26.67 -7.09
N GLU A 611 1.93 25.85 -6.05
CA GLU A 611 1.74 26.34 -4.69
C GLU A 611 2.95 27.17 -4.24
N ASN A 612 2.69 28.29 -3.58
CA ASN A 612 3.74 29.24 -3.18
C ASN A 612 4.43 28.76 -1.89
N PRO A 613 5.75 28.48 -1.91
CA PRO A 613 6.49 28.03 -0.72
C PRO A 613 6.35 28.96 0.49
N SER A 614 6.24 30.27 0.30
CA SER A 614 6.08 31.24 1.42
C SER A 614 4.77 31.08 2.20
N ALA A 615 3.77 30.41 1.62
CA ALA A 615 2.50 30.10 2.30
C ALA A 615 2.49 28.69 2.92
N MET A 616 3.57 27.92 2.74
CA MET A 616 3.70 26.55 3.21
C MET A 616 4.63 26.52 4.43
N PRO A 617 4.11 26.42 5.67
CA PRO A 617 4.94 26.32 6.85
C PRO A 617 5.80 25.05 6.83
N PHE A 618 6.86 25.02 7.64
CA PHE A 618 7.62 23.79 7.87
C PHE A 618 6.73 22.79 8.62
N GLU A 619 6.65 21.57 8.12
CA GLU A 619 5.75 20.53 8.65
C GLU A 619 6.57 19.50 9.44
N PRO A 620 6.39 19.34 10.76
CA PRO A 620 6.97 18.22 11.49
C PRO A 620 6.47 16.90 10.92
N SER A 621 7.40 16.01 10.59
CA SER A 621 7.05 14.67 10.18
C SER A 621 6.60 13.84 11.39
N THR A 622 5.67 12.93 11.11
CA THR A 622 5.17 11.90 12.03
C THR A 622 5.49 10.49 11.52
N GLU A 623 6.32 10.39 10.48
CA GLU A 623 6.72 9.16 9.82
C GLU A 623 7.81 8.48 10.66
N PHE A 624 7.43 7.92 11.80
CA PHE A 624 8.31 7.17 12.68
C PHE A 624 8.11 5.67 12.54
N GLU A 625 9.18 4.92 12.73
CA GLU A 625 9.12 3.47 12.73
C GLU A 625 10.15 2.91 13.71
N THR A 626 9.75 1.85 14.42
CA THR A 626 10.64 1.10 15.30
C THR A 626 11.20 -0.09 14.53
N ALA A 627 12.51 -0.32 14.66
CA ALA A 627 13.17 -1.50 14.10
C ALA A 627 13.95 -2.24 15.18
N VAL A 628 14.04 -3.56 15.04
CA VAL A 628 14.79 -4.42 15.97
C VAL A 628 15.69 -5.39 15.22
N ASP A 629 16.86 -5.67 15.79
CA ASP A 629 17.73 -6.75 15.32
C ASP A 629 17.69 -7.90 16.32
N LEU A 630 16.98 -8.98 15.94
CA LEU A 630 16.72 -10.10 16.83
C LEU A 630 18.01 -10.87 17.18
N ALA A 631 19.00 -10.89 16.29
CA ALA A 631 20.29 -11.52 16.57
C ALA A 631 21.09 -10.70 17.58
N GLU A 632 21.11 -9.37 17.46
CA GLU A 632 21.84 -8.51 18.40
C GLU A 632 21.19 -8.47 19.78
N PHE A 633 19.85 -8.50 19.88
CA PHE A 633 19.16 -8.72 21.17
C PHE A 633 19.65 -10.01 21.84
N ALA A 634 19.69 -11.13 21.10
CA ALA A 634 20.17 -12.40 21.62
C ALA A 634 21.65 -12.37 22.02
N ASN A 635 22.53 -11.75 21.21
CA ASN A 635 23.96 -11.61 21.48
C ASN A 635 24.25 -10.82 22.76
N LEU A 636 23.42 -9.82 23.06
CA LEU A 636 23.51 -8.99 24.27
C LEU A 636 22.83 -9.64 25.49
N GLY A 637 22.17 -10.78 25.33
CA GLY A 637 21.38 -11.41 26.39
C GLY A 637 20.15 -10.60 26.79
N LEU A 638 19.61 -9.80 25.86
CA LEU A 638 18.43 -8.97 26.04
C LEU A 638 17.21 -9.62 25.36
N THR A 639 16.02 -9.29 25.85
CA THR A 639 14.75 -9.79 25.29
C THR A 639 13.92 -8.62 24.78
N VAL A 640 13.34 -8.76 23.59
CA VAL A 640 12.42 -7.76 23.05
C VAL A 640 11.06 -7.84 23.79
N PRO A 641 10.55 -6.74 24.37
CA PRO A 641 9.23 -6.74 24.99
C PRO A 641 8.11 -7.02 23.97
N PRO A 642 7.06 -7.79 24.32
CA PRO A 642 5.94 -8.06 23.41
C PRO A 642 5.25 -6.80 22.86
N GLU A 643 5.10 -5.76 23.69
CA GLU A 643 4.55 -4.47 23.26
C GLU A 643 5.44 -3.79 22.20
N MET A 644 6.77 -3.90 22.34
CA MET A 644 7.71 -3.37 21.35
C MET A 644 7.60 -4.13 20.03
N LEU A 645 7.52 -5.46 20.06
CA LEU A 645 7.37 -6.28 18.84
C LEU A 645 6.09 -5.94 18.06
N LYS A 646 4.99 -5.60 18.75
CA LYS A 646 3.73 -5.20 18.12
C LYS A 646 3.82 -3.86 17.40
N GLU A 647 4.59 -2.91 17.95
CA GLU A 647 4.80 -1.57 17.37
C GLU A 647 5.95 -1.53 16.36
N THR A 648 6.81 -2.55 16.34
CA THR A 648 7.95 -2.67 15.41
C THR A 648 7.44 -2.90 13.98
N GLY A 649 7.96 -2.11 13.04
CA GLY A 649 7.67 -2.25 11.60
C GLY A 649 8.74 -3.03 10.83
N ILE A 650 10.00 -2.93 11.27
CA ILE A 650 11.17 -3.52 10.61
C ILE A 650 11.89 -4.52 11.54
N PHE A 651 12.19 -5.69 11.02
CA PHE A 651 12.90 -6.76 11.71
C PHE A 651 14.15 -7.13 10.93
N HIS A 652 15.29 -7.13 11.61
CA HIS A 652 16.56 -7.62 11.07
C HIS A 652 16.92 -8.95 11.70
N HIS A 653 17.50 -9.84 10.87
CA HIS A 653 17.97 -11.16 11.27
C HIS A 653 16.90 -11.97 11.99
N ALA A 654 15.66 -11.95 11.49
CA ALA A 654 14.53 -12.56 12.18
C ALA A 654 14.67 -14.08 12.28
N SER A 655 15.31 -14.72 11.28
CA SER A 655 15.60 -16.16 11.28
C SER A 655 16.49 -16.62 12.43
N SER A 656 17.23 -15.71 13.08
CA SER A 656 18.03 -16.01 14.28
C SER A 656 17.20 -16.62 15.41
N ARG A 657 15.89 -16.33 15.45
CA ARG A 657 14.94 -16.92 16.41
C ARG A 657 14.85 -18.44 16.31
N LEU A 658 14.98 -19.00 15.11
CA LEU A 658 14.96 -20.45 14.85
C LEU A 658 16.34 -21.02 14.51
N GLY A 659 17.35 -20.17 14.30
CA GLY A 659 18.66 -20.58 13.78
C GLY A 659 18.64 -21.09 12.33
N ARG A 660 17.52 -20.87 11.62
CA ARG A 660 17.32 -21.21 10.19
C ARG A 660 16.29 -20.27 9.57
N PRO A 661 16.28 -20.11 8.23
CA PRO A 661 15.18 -19.41 7.56
C PRO A 661 13.81 -20.01 7.92
N PHE A 662 12.81 -19.15 8.09
CA PHE A 662 11.41 -19.53 8.27
C PHE A 662 10.87 -20.23 7.03
N ARG A 663 10.07 -21.27 7.21
CA ARG A 663 9.38 -21.97 6.12
C ARG A 663 7.98 -21.41 6.01
N ILE A 664 7.70 -20.71 4.91
CA ILE A 664 6.38 -20.17 4.62
C ILE A 664 5.73 -21.06 3.56
N ALA A 665 4.52 -21.57 3.85
CA ALA A 665 3.67 -22.22 2.87
C ALA A 665 2.59 -21.23 2.42
N MET A 666 2.57 -20.91 1.12
CA MET A 666 1.51 -20.07 0.54
C MET A 666 0.54 -20.95 -0.25
N VAL A 667 -0.72 -20.93 0.17
CA VAL A 667 -1.77 -21.81 -0.34
C VAL A 667 -2.81 -20.97 -1.06
N ASP A 668 -3.03 -21.27 -2.33
CA ASP A 668 -3.98 -20.58 -3.20
C ASP A 668 -4.93 -21.57 -3.88
N LEU A 669 -6.11 -21.10 -4.29
CA LEU A 669 -7.09 -21.89 -5.00
C LEU A 669 -6.76 -21.99 -6.50
N VAL A 670 -6.47 -20.87 -7.16
CA VAL A 670 -6.31 -20.77 -8.63
C VAL A 670 -5.36 -19.65 -8.99
N GLN A 671 -4.64 -19.74 -10.11
CA GLN A 671 -3.73 -18.66 -10.53
C GLN A 671 -4.40 -17.69 -11.49
N ASN A 672 -4.29 -16.39 -11.21
CA ASN A 672 -4.62 -15.31 -12.14
C ASN A 672 -3.86 -14.02 -11.77
N MET A 673 -3.84 -13.05 -12.68
CA MET A 673 -3.07 -11.81 -12.53
C MET A 673 -3.43 -10.98 -11.28
N THR A 674 -4.67 -11.06 -10.81
CA THR A 674 -5.16 -10.30 -9.65
C THR A 674 -4.68 -10.93 -8.34
N LEU A 675 -4.74 -12.27 -8.23
CA LEU A 675 -4.21 -13.02 -7.09
C LEU A 675 -2.68 -12.94 -7.03
N GLU A 676 -2.00 -13.00 -8.18
CA GLU A 676 -0.56 -12.77 -8.28
C GLU A 676 -0.14 -11.38 -7.77
N ALA A 677 -0.95 -10.33 -8.02
CA ALA A 677 -0.70 -9.01 -7.45
C ALA A 677 -0.76 -9.04 -5.91
N GLY A 678 -1.71 -9.78 -5.33
CA GLY A 678 -1.80 -10.06 -3.90
C GLY A 678 -0.57 -10.80 -3.35
N GLU A 679 -0.14 -11.88 -3.99
CA GLU A 679 1.07 -12.62 -3.61
C GLU A 679 2.34 -11.76 -3.65
N ASN A 680 2.50 -10.99 -4.73
CA ASN A 680 3.62 -10.06 -4.89
C ASN A 680 3.58 -8.98 -3.82
N GLY A 681 2.38 -8.51 -3.47
CA GLY A 681 2.14 -7.64 -2.34
C GLY A 681 2.64 -8.25 -1.03
N VAL A 682 2.32 -9.51 -0.73
CA VAL A 682 2.79 -10.20 0.49
C VAL A 682 4.32 -10.22 0.55
N LEU A 683 4.98 -10.60 -0.54
CA LEU A 683 6.44 -10.58 -0.64
C LEU A 683 7.03 -9.17 -0.50
N ARG A 684 6.33 -8.15 -1.02
CA ARG A 684 6.71 -6.75 -0.81
C ARG A 684 6.60 -6.36 0.66
N GLY A 685 5.50 -6.71 1.33
CA GLY A 685 5.28 -6.43 2.75
C GLY A 685 6.31 -7.11 3.67
N LEU A 686 6.69 -8.36 3.38
CA LEU A 686 7.77 -9.04 4.09
C LEU A 686 9.11 -8.31 3.93
N ARG A 687 9.45 -7.90 2.70
CA ARG A 687 10.67 -7.12 2.40
C ARG A 687 10.67 -5.74 3.05
N GLU A 688 9.56 -5.02 2.98
CA GLU A 688 9.37 -3.72 3.64
C GLU A 688 9.57 -3.84 5.17
N SER A 689 9.18 -4.97 5.75
CA SER A 689 9.45 -5.31 7.16
C SER A 689 10.86 -5.84 7.42
N GLY A 690 11.79 -5.77 6.47
CA GLY A 690 13.19 -6.13 6.65
C GLY A 690 13.55 -7.59 6.39
N LEU A 691 12.57 -8.48 6.11
CA LEU A 691 12.82 -9.90 5.89
C LEU A 691 13.26 -10.16 4.45
N ARG A 692 14.33 -10.94 4.28
CA ARG A 692 14.89 -11.32 2.98
C ARG A 692 14.64 -12.80 2.68
N GLU A 693 14.25 -13.10 1.45
CA GLU A 693 14.10 -14.49 1.00
C GLU A 693 15.49 -15.15 0.92
N ASN A 694 15.56 -16.43 1.30
CA ASN A 694 16.75 -17.27 1.51
C ASN A 694 17.58 -16.95 2.77
N ASP A 695 17.53 -15.73 3.29
CA ASP A 695 18.22 -15.36 4.54
C ASP A 695 17.29 -15.50 5.77
N ASP A 696 16.12 -14.88 5.70
CA ASP A 696 15.12 -14.89 6.77
C ASP A 696 14.03 -15.93 6.54
N PHE A 697 13.62 -16.16 5.29
CA PHE A 697 12.57 -17.13 4.98
C PHE A 697 12.75 -17.82 3.63
N THR A 698 12.12 -18.98 3.48
CA THR A 698 11.92 -19.69 2.21
C THR A 698 10.42 -19.84 1.96
N LEU A 699 9.98 -19.59 0.74
CA LEU A 699 8.57 -19.66 0.36
C LEU A 699 8.31 -20.88 -0.54
N LYS A 700 7.30 -21.68 -0.21
CA LYS A 700 6.78 -22.73 -1.09
C LYS A 700 5.32 -22.45 -1.43
N ARG A 701 5.00 -22.46 -2.72
CA ARG A 701 3.65 -22.21 -3.23
C ARG A 701 2.90 -23.51 -3.47
N TYR A 702 1.62 -23.48 -3.16
CA TYR A 702 0.68 -24.58 -3.34
C TYR A 702 -0.57 -24.03 -4.01
N ASN A 703 -1.05 -24.71 -5.05
CA ASN A 703 -2.23 -24.28 -5.79
C ASN A 703 -3.17 -25.47 -6.02
N ALA A 704 -4.47 -25.26 -5.79
CA ALA A 704 -5.50 -26.28 -5.95
C ALA A 704 -6.14 -26.32 -7.35
N GLN A 705 -5.60 -25.57 -8.32
CA GLN A 705 -6.00 -25.57 -9.74
C GLN A 705 -7.50 -25.27 -9.97
N GLY A 706 -8.09 -24.43 -9.11
CA GLY A 706 -9.52 -24.10 -9.12
C GLY A 706 -10.41 -25.12 -8.43
N GLU A 707 -9.88 -26.26 -8.01
CA GLU A 707 -10.65 -27.37 -7.43
C GLU A 707 -10.65 -27.30 -5.90
N ILE A 708 -11.72 -26.75 -5.31
CA ILE A 708 -11.90 -26.62 -3.85
C ILE A 708 -11.75 -27.99 -3.15
N SER A 709 -12.17 -29.07 -3.80
CA SER A 709 -12.06 -30.44 -3.29
C SER A 709 -10.62 -30.93 -3.09
N GLN A 710 -9.63 -30.31 -3.75
CA GLN A 710 -8.22 -30.65 -3.62
C GLN A 710 -7.52 -29.93 -2.46
N LEU A 711 -8.09 -28.84 -1.94
CA LEU A 711 -7.51 -28.05 -0.85
C LEU A 711 -7.10 -28.91 0.38
N PRO A 712 -7.88 -29.90 0.85
CA PRO A 712 -7.46 -30.76 1.95
C PRO A 712 -6.14 -31.50 1.70
N ALA A 713 -5.95 -32.10 0.51
CA ALA A 713 -4.73 -32.83 0.16
C ALA A 713 -3.53 -31.90 -0.06
N ILE A 714 -3.79 -30.71 -0.62
CA ILE A 714 -2.79 -29.65 -0.75
C ILE A 714 -2.32 -29.18 0.64
N LEU A 715 -3.25 -28.98 1.58
CA LEU A 715 -2.93 -28.59 2.95
C LEU A 715 -2.12 -29.66 3.68
N ASP A 716 -2.43 -30.94 3.49
CA ASP A 716 -1.61 -32.03 4.03
C ASP A 716 -0.18 -31.98 3.50
N SER A 717 -0.02 -31.72 2.19
CA SER A 717 1.29 -31.56 1.56
C SER A 717 2.03 -30.31 2.06
N ALA A 718 1.30 -29.24 2.38
CA ALA A 718 1.86 -28.03 2.97
C ALA A 718 2.34 -28.28 4.40
N VAL A 719 1.53 -28.95 5.22
CA VAL A 719 1.84 -29.28 6.61
C VAL A 719 3.01 -30.27 6.72
N ALA A 720 3.13 -31.21 5.78
CA ALA A 720 4.23 -32.19 5.75
C ALA A 720 5.62 -31.53 5.72
N GLU A 721 5.76 -30.34 5.13
CA GLU A 721 7.00 -29.57 5.09
C GLU A 721 7.34 -28.86 6.42
N SER A 722 6.44 -28.98 7.41
CA SER A 722 6.54 -28.32 8.71
C SER A 722 6.73 -26.80 8.58
N PRO A 723 5.76 -26.07 7.99
CA PRO A 723 5.85 -24.63 7.82
C PRO A 723 5.74 -23.91 9.18
N ASP A 724 6.48 -22.82 9.32
CA ASP A 724 6.40 -21.93 10.49
C ASP A 724 5.23 -20.94 10.37
N LEU A 725 4.74 -20.74 9.14
CA LEU A 725 3.61 -19.88 8.82
C LEU A 725 2.90 -20.39 7.56
N ILE A 726 1.57 -20.43 7.59
CA ILE A 726 0.73 -20.62 6.39
C ILE A 726 0.14 -19.26 5.99
N ILE A 727 0.33 -18.89 4.73
CA ILE A 727 -0.33 -17.74 4.13
C ILE A 727 -1.40 -18.27 3.18
N THR A 728 -2.65 -17.90 3.39
CA THR A 728 -3.74 -18.29 2.50
C THR A 728 -4.12 -17.13 1.60
N VAL A 729 -4.15 -17.39 0.29
CA VAL A 729 -4.66 -16.49 -0.74
C VAL A 729 -6.01 -17.05 -1.17
N THR A 730 -7.07 -16.24 -1.14
CA THR A 730 -8.50 -16.60 -1.36
C THR A 730 -9.28 -17.08 -0.13
N THR A 731 -10.59 -16.77 -0.14
CA THR A 731 -11.56 -17.21 0.88
C THR A 731 -11.67 -18.74 1.02
N PRO A 732 -11.73 -19.55 -0.06
CA PRO A 732 -11.80 -21.01 0.08
C PRO A 732 -10.55 -21.60 0.74
N ALA A 733 -9.36 -21.08 0.40
CA ALA A 733 -8.11 -21.50 1.05
C ALA A 733 -8.10 -21.17 2.55
N LEU A 734 -8.57 -19.97 2.93
CA LEU A 734 -8.74 -19.59 4.34
C LEU A 734 -9.68 -20.55 5.08
N ILE A 735 -10.88 -20.80 4.55
CA ILE A 735 -11.88 -21.67 5.20
C ILE A 735 -11.32 -23.08 5.38
N ALA A 736 -10.73 -23.66 4.33
CA ALA A 736 -10.15 -25.00 4.39
C ALA A 736 -9.01 -25.08 5.43
N THR A 737 -8.13 -24.08 5.45
CA THR A 737 -7.01 -24.02 6.39
C THR A 737 -7.49 -23.84 7.83
N ALA A 738 -8.38 -22.89 8.08
CA ALA A 738 -8.89 -22.60 9.43
C ALA A 738 -9.65 -23.78 10.04
N ASN A 739 -10.35 -24.57 9.23
CA ASN A 739 -11.06 -25.76 9.70
C ASN A 739 -10.10 -26.89 10.10
N ARG A 740 -8.99 -27.06 9.37
CA ARG A 740 -8.06 -28.19 9.53
C ARG A 740 -6.89 -27.89 10.45
N ILE A 741 -6.37 -26.67 10.44
CA ILE A 741 -5.09 -26.30 11.06
C ILE A 741 -5.32 -25.39 12.28
N LYS A 742 -4.94 -25.89 13.45
CA LYS A 742 -5.15 -25.20 14.74
C LYS A 742 -3.88 -24.70 15.41
N ASP A 743 -2.73 -25.30 15.08
CA ASP A 743 -1.47 -25.08 15.81
C ASP A 743 -0.41 -24.31 15.02
N ILE A 744 -0.55 -24.21 13.69
CA ILE A 744 0.35 -23.44 12.83
C ILE A 744 -0.24 -22.03 12.66
N PRO A 745 0.55 -20.95 12.80
CA PRO A 745 0.10 -19.60 12.49
C PRO A 745 -0.44 -19.47 11.06
N ILE A 746 -1.53 -18.72 10.90
CA ILE A 746 -2.21 -18.46 9.64
C ILE A 746 -2.33 -16.94 9.45
N VAL A 747 -1.84 -16.46 8.31
CA VAL A 747 -2.13 -15.11 7.81
C VAL A 747 -2.95 -15.23 6.54
N PHE A 748 -4.18 -14.73 6.55
CA PHE A 748 -4.99 -14.70 5.34
C PHE A 748 -4.89 -13.36 4.63
N THR A 749 -4.95 -13.42 3.30
CA THR A 749 -4.99 -12.27 2.40
C THR A 749 -5.94 -12.58 1.25
N VAL A 750 -6.42 -11.55 0.57
CA VAL A 750 -7.31 -11.72 -0.59
C VAL A 750 -8.53 -12.59 -0.25
N ALA A 751 -9.12 -12.37 0.92
CA ALA A 751 -10.22 -13.16 1.46
C ALA A 751 -11.27 -12.26 2.11
N SER A 752 -12.50 -12.74 2.18
CA SER A 752 -13.59 -12.05 2.86
C SER A 752 -13.53 -12.21 4.37
N ASP A 753 -14.18 -11.30 5.09
CA ASP A 753 -14.15 -11.26 6.55
C ASP A 753 -14.56 -12.62 7.15
N PRO A 754 -13.67 -13.34 7.85
CA PRO A 754 -13.99 -14.63 8.45
C PRO A 754 -15.11 -14.56 9.51
N ILE A 755 -15.36 -13.39 10.11
CA ILE A 755 -16.46 -13.18 11.05
C ILE A 755 -17.79 -13.11 10.29
N VAL A 756 -17.83 -12.35 9.18
CA VAL A 756 -19.02 -12.26 8.30
C VAL A 756 -19.31 -13.61 7.64
N LEU A 757 -18.27 -14.36 7.25
CA LEU A 757 -18.38 -15.72 6.73
C LEU A 757 -18.90 -16.73 7.77
N GLY A 758 -19.00 -16.36 9.04
CA GLY A 758 -19.43 -17.25 10.12
C GLY A 758 -18.39 -18.33 10.47
N LEU A 759 -17.13 -18.17 10.05
CA LEU A 759 -16.05 -19.11 10.34
C LEU A 759 -15.77 -19.17 11.86
N PHE A 760 -15.90 -18.04 12.55
CA PHE A 760 -15.91 -17.93 14.01
C PHE A 760 -16.48 -16.57 14.45
N LYS A 761 -16.90 -16.46 15.71
CA LYS A 761 -17.30 -15.18 16.33
C LYS A 761 -16.08 -14.38 16.81
N LYS A 762 -16.21 -13.07 16.94
CA LYS A 762 -15.13 -12.18 17.41
C LYS A 762 -14.56 -12.60 18.77
N GLU A 763 -15.44 -13.03 19.68
CA GLU A 763 -15.07 -13.46 21.04
C GLU A 763 -14.38 -14.84 21.05
N ASN A 764 -14.61 -15.64 20.01
CA ASN A 764 -14.13 -17.02 19.87
C ASN A 764 -13.14 -17.16 18.70
N ARG A 765 -12.41 -16.11 18.37
CA ARG A 765 -11.38 -16.12 17.32
C ARG A 765 -10.27 -17.14 17.67
N PRO A 766 -9.90 -18.06 16.75
CA PRO A 766 -8.78 -18.97 16.94
C PRO A 766 -7.46 -18.23 17.19
N ALA A 767 -6.64 -18.77 18.11
CA ALA A 767 -5.41 -18.11 18.54
C ALA A 767 -4.33 -17.99 17.45
N ASN A 768 -4.42 -18.83 16.42
CA ASN A 768 -3.46 -18.95 15.34
C ASN A 768 -3.82 -18.16 14.07
N ILE A 769 -4.98 -17.49 14.00
CA ILE A 769 -5.44 -16.80 12.79
C ILE A 769 -5.33 -15.29 12.93
N ALA A 770 -4.72 -14.63 11.94
CA ALA A 770 -4.78 -13.19 11.69
C ALA A 770 -4.87 -12.95 10.17
N GLY A 771 -5.17 -11.72 9.75
CA GLY A 771 -5.17 -11.40 8.32
C GLY A 771 -5.91 -10.13 7.97
N VAL A 772 -5.97 -9.88 6.65
CA VAL A 772 -6.59 -8.69 6.08
C VAL A 772 -7.72 -9.12 5.16
N HIS A 773 -8.91 -8.50 5.31
CA HIS A 773 -10.09 -8.85 4.52
C HIS A 773 -10.60 -7.70 3.62
N ASP A 774 -11.33 -8.05 2.56
CA ASP A 774 -12.09 -7.07 1.78
C ASP A 774 -13.43 -6.70 2.41
N ASP A 775 -14.02 -5.64 1.87
CA ASP A 775 -15.43 -5.32 2.04
C ASP A 775 -16.02 -4.86 0.69
N PRO A 776 -16.61 -5.77 -0.12
CA PRO A 776 -16.94 -5.48 -1.50
C PRO A 776 -18.03 -4.40 -1.62
N GLN A 777 -17.72 -3.33 -2.35
CA GLN A 777 -18.49 -2.09 -2.46
C GLN A 777 -19.56 -2.15 -3.57
N MET A 778 -20.42 -3.16 -3.51
CA MET A 778 -21.40 -3.46 -4.59
C MET A 778 -22.44 -2.37 -4.80
N ASP A 779 -22.79 -1.64 -3.74
CA ASP A 779 -23.67 -0.48 -3.77
C ASP A 779 -23.04 0.69 -4.55
N ARG A 780 -21.78 1.01 -4.26
CA ARG A 780 -21.03 2.07 -4.97
C ARG A 780 -20.80 1.70 -6.43
N LEU A 781 -20.58 0.41 -6.71
CA LEU A 781 -20.41 -0.09 -8.08
C LEU A 781 -21.72 0.03 -8.88
N LEU A 782 -22.87 -0.23 -8.25
CA LEU A 782 -24.20 0.01 -8.81
C LEU A 782 -24.48 1.50 -9.04
N ASP A 783 -24.08 2.36 -8.10
CA ASP A 783 -24.19 3.81 -8.24
C ASP A 783 -23.30 4.36 -9.35
N MET A 784 -22.11 3.80 -9.53
CA MET A 784 -21.27 4.11 -10.69
C MET A 784 -21.98 3.74 -11.99
N ALA A 785 -22.50 2.52 -12.11
CA ALA A 785 -23.23 2.10 -13.30
C ALA A 785 -24.39 3.04 -13.64
N ARG A 786 -25.21 3.38 -12.64
CA ARG A 786 -26.37 4.28 -12.76
C ARG A 786 -26.01 5.73 -13.04
N ARG A 787 -24.89 6.23 -12.50
CA ARG A 787 -24.40 7.59 -12.82
C ARG A 787 -24.04 7.71 -14.29
N HIS A 788 -23.43 6.68 -14.85
CA HIS A 788 -22.97 6.67 -16.24
C HIS A 788 -24.08 6.35 -17.22
N ASP A 789 -25.02 5.49 -16.85
CA ASP A 789 -26.24 5.25 -17.60
C ASP A 789 -27.49 5.25 -16.69
N PRO A 790 -28.16 6.40 -16.57
CA PRO A 790 -29.40 6.53 -15.81
C PRO A 790 -30.59 5.74 -16.38
N SER A 791 -30.47 5.12 -17.56
CA SER A 791 -31.51 4.27 -18.14
C SER A 791 -31.47 2.83 -17.62
N ILE A 792 -30.38 2.43 -16.93
CA ILE A 792 -30.25 1.12 -16.29
C ILE A 792 -31.34 0.95 -15.24
N THR A 793 -32.32 0.09 -15.52
CA THR A 793 -33.39 -0.31 -14.59
C THR A 793 -33.25 -1.76 -14.13
N SER A 794 -32.25 -2.45 -14.67
CA SER A 794 -31.93 -3.84 -14.39
C SER A 794 -30.42 -4.08 -14.47
N VAL A 795 -29.89 -4.90 -13.56
CA VAL A 795 -28.47 -5.28 -13.57
C VAL A 795 -28.31 -6.79 -13.42
N GLY A 796 -27.25 -7.32 -13.98
CA GLY A 796 -26.89 -8.72 -13.91
C GLY A 796 -25.73 -9.00 -12.97
N ILE A 797 -25.71 -10.17 -12.34
CA ILE A 797 -24.52 -10.72 -11.69
C ILE A 797 -24.35 -12.19 -12.06
N ILE A 798 -23.11 -12.58 -12.36
CA ILE A 798 -22.69 -13.96 -12.59
C ILE A 798 -21.80 -14.33 -11.42
N TYR A 799 -22.03 -15.49 -10.82
CA TYR A 799 -21.24 -15.95 -9.68
C TYR A 799 -21.20 -17.48 -9.57
N ASP A 800 -20.19 -17.98 -8.87
CA ASP A 800 -20.11 -19.37 -8.43
C ASP A 800 -20.81 -19.54 -7.07
N PRO A 801 -21.94 -20.28 -7.00
CA PRO A 801 -22.65 -20.49 -5.75
C PRO A 801 -21.87 -21.36 -4.75
N ALA A 802 -20.81 -22.05 -5.18
CA ALA A 802 -19.92 -22.80 -4.30
C ALA A 802 -18.91 -21.90 -3.55
N GLN A 803 -18.77 -20.63 -3.93
CA GLN A 803 -17.82 -19.68 -3.34
C GLN A 803 -18.53 -18.72 -2.35
N PRO A 804 -18.26 -18.83 -1.03
CA PRO A 804 -18.91 -18.00 -0.02
C PRO A 804 -18.72 -16.48 -0.19
N ASN A 805 -17.55 -16.05 -0.67
CA ASN A 805 -17.25 -14.65 -0.99
C ASN A 805 -18.18 -14.08 -2.07
N SER A 806 -18.53 -14.89 -3.05
CA SER A 806 -19.45 -14.51 -4.12
C SER A 806 -20.87 -14.32 -3.60
N LEU A 807 -21.31 -15.17 -2.66
CA LEU A 807 -22.62 -15.05 -2.02
C LEU A 807 -22.77 -13.75 -1.22
N ILE A 808 -21.73 -13.34 -0.48
CA ILE A 808 -21.71 -12.03 0.22
C ILE A 808 -21.91 -10.89 -0.77
N SER A 809 -21.21 -10.94 -1.90
CA SER A 809 -21.30 -9.91 -2.95
C SER A 809 -22.70 -9.87 -3.58
N VAL A 810 -23.28 -11.03 -3.84
CA VAL A 810 -24.65 -11.16 -4.38
C VAL A 810 -25.68 -10.61 -3.38
N GLU A 811 -25.57 -10.92 -2.09
CA GLU A 811 -26.49 -10.40 -1.07
C GLU A 811 -26.41 -8.88 -0.94
N LYS A 812 -25.19 -8.32 -0.96
CA LYS A 812 -24.99 -6.87 -0.96
C LYS A 812 -25.58 -6.21 -2.19
N LEU A 813 -25.35 -6.78 -3.38
CA LEU A 813 -25.92 -6.26 -4.62
C LEU A 813 -27.46 -6.38 -4.61
N ARG A 814 -28.01 -7.48 -4.07
CA ARG A 814 -29.45 -7.68 -3.92
C ARG A 814 -30.07 -6.62 -3.02
N LYS A 815 -29.46 -6.33 -1.88
CA LYS A 815 -29.87 -5.25 -0.98
C LYS A 815 -29.82 -3.89 -1.70
N ALA A 816 -28.70 -3.58 -2.37
CA ALA A 816 -28.53 -2.33 -3.09
C ALA A 816 -29.54 -2.15 -4.24
N CYS A 817 -29.85 -3.22 -4.97
CA CYS A 817 -30.87 -3.25 -6.02
C CYS A 817 -32.27 -3.03 -5.46
N LEU A 818 -32.60 -3.67 -4.34
CA LEU A 818 -33.89 -3.51 -3.66
C LEU A 818 -34.12 -2.06 -3.23
N GLU A 819 -33.11 -1.45 -2.58
CA GLU A 819 -33.13 -0.05 -2.15
C GLU A 819 -33.29 0.93 -3.32
N ARG A 820 -32.68 0.63 -4.48
CA ARG A 820 -32.70 1.48 -5.67
C ARG A 820 -33.84 1.16 -6.64
N LYS A 821 -34.71 0.19 -6.30
CA LYS A 821 -35.79 -0.33 -7.16
C LYS A 821 -35.27 -0.77 -8.54
N ILE A 822 -34.07 -1.35 -8.58
CA ILE A 822 -33.42 -1.91 -9.77
C ILE A 822 -33.66 -3.41 -9.79
N LYS A 823 -34.06 -3.95 -10.95
CA LYS A 823 -34.26 -5.40 -11.10
C LYS A 823 -32.91 -6.11 -11.15
N MET A 824 -32.70 -7.09 -10.30
CA MET A 824 -31.50 -7.93 -10.33
C MET A 824 -31.73 -9.21 -11.12
N CYS A 825 -30.79 -9.56 -12.00
CA CYS A 825 -30.77 -10.79 -12.79
C CYS A 825 -29.56 -11.65 -12.39
N GLU A 826 -29.80 -12.73 -11.64
CA GLU A 826 -28.73 -13.62 -11.16
C GLU A 826 -28.51 -14.79 -12.13
N ALA A 827 -27.26 -15.12 -12.45
CA ALA A 827 -26.90 -16.40 -13.07
C ALA A 827 -25.76 -17.06 -12.30
N THR A 828 -25.84 -18.38 -12.17
CA THR A 828 -24.80 -19.19 -11.55
C THR A 828 -23.95 -19.88 -12.60
N ALA A 829 -22.66 -20.03 -12.34
CA ALA A 829 -21.75 -20.85 -13.14
C ALA A 829 -20.84 -21.64 -12.20
N SER A 830 -20.47 -22.87 -12.56
CA SER A 830 -19.54 -23.69 -11.76
C SER A 830 -18.25 -24.00 -12.50
N THR A 831 -18.19 -23.71 -13.81
CA THR A 831 -17.00 -23.83 -14.64
C THR A 831 -16.85 -22.63 -15.57
N VAL A 832 -15.63 -22.37 -16.06
CA VAL A 832 -15.37 -21.25 -16.98
C VAL A 832 -16.15 -21.42 -18.30
N SER A 833 -16.38 -22.67 -18.72
CA SER A 833 -17.19 -23.01 -19.90
C SER A 833 -18.67 -22.65 -19.77
N ASP A 834 -19.20 -22.53 -18.55
CA ASP A 834 -20.60 -22.16 -18.31
C ASP A 834 -20.84 -20.65 -18.38
N LEU A 835 -19.77 -19.84 -18.23
CA LEU A 835 -19.86 -18.38 -18.13
C LEU A 835 -20.50 -17.72 -19.36
N PRO A 836 -20.22 -18.12 -20.62
CA PRO A 836 -20.92 -17.57 -21.78
C PRO A 836 -22.44 -17.78 -21.71
N ALA A 837 -22.89 -18.97 -21.33
CA ALA A 837 -24.31 -19.29 -21.21
C ALA A 837 -24.98 -18.53 -20.05
N ALA A 838 -24.30 -18.43 -18.91
CA ALA A 838 -24.74 -17.64 -17.76
C ALA A 838 -24.87 -16.15 -18.12
N THR A 839 -23.89 -15.61 -18.85
CA THR A 839 -23.90 -14.23 -19.37
C THR A 839 -25.08 -14.05 -20.32
N GLN A 840 -25.26 -14.94 -21.29
CA GLN A 840 -26.35 -14.86 -22.25
C GLN A 840 -27.74 -14.90 -21.58
N SER A 841 -27.89 -15.70 -20.52
CA SER A 841 -29.12 -15.75 -19.72
C SER A 841 -29.46 -14.41 -19.06
N ILE A 842 -28.45 -13.69 -18.55
CA ILE A 842 -28.64 -12.36 -17.97
C ILE A 842 -29.01 -11.33 -19.05
N ILE A 843 -28.36 -11.40 -20.21
CA ILE A 843 -28.64 -10.54 -21.38
C ILE A 843 -30.08 -10.74 -21.86
N GLN A 844 -30.53 -11.99 -22.01
CA GLN A 844 -31.91 -12.32 -22.41
C GLN A 844 -32.95 -11.81 -21.41
N ARG A 845 -32.60 -11.76 -20.11
CA ARG A 845 -33.43 -11.17 -19.05
C ARG A 845 -33.36 -9.64 -19.00
N ARG A 846 -32.73 -9.02 -20.01
CA ARG A 846 -32.62 -7.58 -20.25
C ARG A 846 -31.88 -6.85 -19.14
N ALA A 847 -30.74 -7.34 -18.67
CA ALA A 847 -29.87 -6.55 -17.81
C ALA A 847 -29.25 -5.38 -18.60
N GLY A 848 -29.31 -4.16 -18.06
CA GLY A 848 -28.70 -2.96 -18.63
C GLY A 848 -27.22 -2.76 -18.29
N ALA A 849 -26.71 -3.48 -17.29
CA ALA A 849 -25.29 -3.59 -16.96
C ALA A 849 -25.02 -4.92 -16.26
N ILE A 850 -23.77 -5.38 -16.30
CA ILE A 850 -23.31 -6.54 -15.51
C ILE A 850 -22.39 -6.03 -14.42
N LEU A 851 -22.64 -6.42 -13.17
CA LEU A 851 -21.82 -6.11 -12.02
C LEU A 851 -21.15 -7.39 -11.53
N LEU A 852 -19.83 -7.41 -11.51
CA LEU A 852 -19.03 -8.54 -11.06
C LEU A 852 -18.24 -8.16 -9.81
N SER A 853 -18.09 -9.12 -8.91
CA SER A 853 -17.33 -8.97 -7.68
C SER A 853 -16.18 -9.99 -7.61
N ALA A 854 -15.42 -9.97 -6.52
CA ALA A 854 -14.35 -10.90 -6.23
C ALA A 854 -14.88 -12.35 -6.14
N ASP A 855 -14.85 -13.04 -7.27
CA ASP A 855 -15.20 -14.45 -7.47
C ASP A 855 -14.11 -15.08 -8.35
N ASN A 856 -13.47 -16.13 -7.86
CA ASN A 856 -12.28 -16.70 -8.51
C ASN A 856 -12.58 -17.31 -9.88
N LEU A 857 -13.81 -17.81 -10.08
CA LEU A 857 -14.26 -18.37 -11.35
C LEU A 857 -14.52 -17.25 -12.35
N VAL A 858 -15.24 -16.21 -11.92
CA VAL A 858 -15.60 -15.03 -12.72
C VAL A 858 -14.37 -14.23 -13.12
N ILE A 859 -13.39 -14.06 -12.22
CA ILE A 859 -12.13 -13.37 -12.51
C ILE A 859 -11.36 -14.15 -13.59
N THR A 860 -11.17 -15.46 -13.38
CA THR A 860 -10.43 -16.32 -14.32
C THR A 860 -11.11 -16.39 -15.69
N GLY A 861 -12.44 -16.41 -15.72
CA GLY A 861 -13.24 -16.47 -16.93
C GLY A 861 -13.75 -15.12 -17.45
N PHE A 862 -13.25 -14.00 -16.93
CA PHE A 862 -13.73 -12.65 -17.28
C PHE A 862 -13.73 -12.38 -18.80
N PRO A 863 -12.69 -12.77 -19.58
CA PRO A 863 -12.69 -12.55 -21.02
C PRO A 863 -13.92 -13.15 -21.73
N ALA A 864 -14.40 -14.32 -21.29
CA ALA A 864 -15.58 -14.97 -21.86
C ALA A 864 -16.86 -14.18 -21.56
N ILE A 865 -16.96 -13.59 -20.37
CA ILE A 865 -18.08 -12.72 -19.97
C ILE A 865 -18.04 -11.42 -20.77
N GLN A 866 -16.85 -10.80 -20.88
CA GLN A 866 -16.65 -9.55 -21.60
C GLN A 866 -17.04 -9.67 -23.07
N VAL A 867 -16.61 -10.72 -23.76
CA VAL A 867 -16.98 -10.96 -25.17
C VAL A 867 -18.50 -11.08 -25.33
N ALA A 868 -19.17 -11.83 -24.47
CA ALA A 868 -20.62 -11.99 -24.52
C ALA A 868 -21.37 -10.67 -24.23
N ALA A 869 -20.92 -9.89 -23.24
CA ALA A 869 -21.51 -8.59 -22.89
C ALA A 869 -21.28 -7.53 -23.98
N GLN A 870 -20.08 -7.50 -24.56
CA GLN A 870 -19.70 -6.55 -25.61
C GLN A 870 -20.56 -6.74 -26.88
N HIS A 871 -20.83 -7.98 -27.29
CA HIS A 871 -21.73 -8.24 -28.43
C HIS A 871 -23.15 -7.71 -28.21
N ALA A 872 -23.60 -7.64 -26.95
CA ALA A 872 -24.89 -7.09 -26.58
C ALA A 872 -24.85 -5.59 -26.23
N GLY A 873 -23.66 -4.95 -26.29
CA GLY A 873 -23.47 -3.56 -25.90
C GLY A 873 -23.72 -3.28 -24.41
N ILE A 874 -23.55 -4.29 -23.55
CA ILE A 874 -23.83 -4.18 -22.12
C ILE A 874 -22.53 -3.87 -21.35
N PRO A 875 -22.45 -2.76 -20.60
CA PRO A 875 -21.26 -2.41 -19.83
C PRO A 875 -21.06 -3.35 -18.63
N ILE A 876 -19.79 -3.64 -18.31
CA ILE A 876 -19.41 -4.45 -17.16
C ILE A 876 -18.71 -3.59 -16.11
N TYR A 877 -19.22 -3.59 -14.89
CA TYR A 877 -18.61 -2.91 -13.75
C TYR A 877 -18.05 -3.96 -12.79
N VAL A 878 -16.84 -3.73 -12.27
CA VAL A 878 -16.10 -4.75 -11.50
C VAL A 878 -15.57 -4.21 -10.17
N THR A 879 -15.43 -5.07 -9.16
CA THR A 879 -14.70 -4.71 -7.93
C THR A 879 -13.19 -4.98 -8.02
N MET A 880 -12.66 -5.37 -9.18
CA MET A 880 -11.26 -5.71 -9.40
C MET A 880 -10.67 -4.77 -10.45
N THR A 881 -9.79 -3.84 -10.04
CA THR A 881 -9.31 -2.79 -10.93
C THR A 881 -8.43 -3.31 -12.05
N GLU A 882 -7.77 -4.46 -11.88
CA GLU A 882 -6.95 -5.10 -12.92
C GLU A 882 -7.78 -5.50 -14.15
N LEU A 883 -9.06 -5.82 -13.98
CA LEU A 883 -9.96 -6.21 -15.08
C LEU A 883 -10.32 -5.03 -16.00
N MET A 884 -10.02 -3.79 -15.62
CA MET A 884 -10.08 -2.65 -16.55
C MET A 884 -9.17 -2.87 -17.77
N LYS A 885 -8.04 -3.57 -17.61
CA LYS A 885 -7.15 -3.93 -18.73
C LYS A 885 -7.77 -4.93 -19.69
N GLN A 886 -8.77 -5.69 -19.23
CA GLN A 886 -9.48 -6.72 -19.98
C GLN A 886 -10.82 -6.22 -20.55
N GLY A 887 -11.13 -4.93 -20.41
CA GLY A 887 -12.30 -4.31 -21.05
C GLY A 887 -13.49 -4.01 -20.13
N ALA A 888 -13.34 -4.16 -18.81
CA ALA A 888 -14.34 -3.66 -17.87
C ALA A 888 -14.59 -2.15 -18.12
N SER A 889 -15.85 -1.74 -17.94
CA SER A 889 -16.32 -0.39 -18.18
C SER A 889 -15.99 0.56 -17.04
N GLY A 890 -15.94 0.09 -15.80
CA GLY A 890 -15.55 0.86 -14.62
C GLY A 890 -15.26 -0.03 -13.43
N ALA A 891 -14.46 0.46 -12.48
CA ALA A 891 -14.07 -0.34 -11.32
C ALA A 891 -14.07 0.45 -10.01
N ILE A 892 -14.53 -0.18 -8.93
CA ILE A 892 -14.35 0.28 -7.54
C ILE A 892 -13.92 -0.93 -6.72
N GLY A 893 -12.65 -0.96 -6.31
CA GLY A 893 -12.06 -2.18 -5.77
C GLY A 893 -10.88 -1.94 -4.85
N ASP A 894 -10.52 -2.96 -4.08
CA ASP A 894 -9.28 -2.95 -3.30
C ASP A 894 -8.07 -3.07 -4.21
N ASN A 895 -6.97 -2.38 -3.86
CA ASN A 895 -5.69 -2.60 -4.54
C ASN A 895 -5.03 -3.87 -4.00
N TYR A 896 -4.96 -4.92 -4.82
CA TYR A 896 -4.51 -6.24 -4.39
C TYR A 896 -3.04 -6.27 -3.95
N GLU A 897 -2.17 -5.48 -4.58
CA GLU A 897 -0.76 -5.40 -4.17
C GLU A 897 -0.60 -4.70 -2.81
N ALA A 898 -1.37 -3.63 -2.56
CA ALA A 898 -1.41 -2.94 -1.27
C ALA A 898 -2.01 -3.83 -0.17
N TRP A 899 -3.07 -4.57 -0.49
CA TRP A 899 -3.67 -5.58 0.37
C TRP A 899 -2.65 -6.64 0.75
N GLY A 900 -1.98 -7.25 -0.23
CA GLY A 900 -0.91 -8.21 0.00
C GLY A 900 0.19 -7.64 0.90
N ALA A 901 0.63 -6.41 0.67
CA ALA A 901 1.67 -5.79 1.49
C ALA A 901 1.26 -5.57 2.94
N GLN A 902 -0.01 -5.24 3.19
CA GLN A 902 -0.58 -5.17 4.54
C GLN A 902 -0.52 -6.54 5.24
N SER A 903 -0.91 -7.61 4.54
CA SER A 903 -0.83 -8.98 5.03
C SER A 903 0.63 -9.44 5.26
N GLY A 904 1.55 -9.07 4.37
CA GLY A 904 2.98 -9.39 4.48
C GLY A 904 3.65 -8.78 5.70
N ARG A 905 3.32 -7.52 6.06
CA ARG A 905 3.80 -6.89 7.30
C ARG A 905 3.26 -7.59 8.56
N MET A 906 2.02 -8.06 8.51
CA MET A 906 1.44 -8.86 9.60
C MET A 906 2.15 -10.21 9.74
N ALA A 907 2.46 -10.87 8.62
CA ALA A 907 3.25 -12.09 8.58
C ALA A 907 4.65 -11.89 9.19
N ALA A 908 5.34 -10.79 8.85
CA ALA A 908 6.64 -10.47 9.44
C ALA A 908 6.60 -10.38 10.98
N LYS A 909 5.58 -9.71 11.54
CA LYS A 909 5.37 -9.63 13.00
C LYS A 909 5.20 -11.01 13.64
N ILE A 910 4.45 -11.90 13.00
CA ILE A 910 4.25 -13.27 13.48
C ILE A 910 5.55 -14.07 13.46
N LEU A 911 6.31 -13.98 12.36
CA LEU A 911 7.61 -14.64 12.24
C LEU A 911 8.60 -14.12 13.28
N ALA A 912 8.58 -12.82 13.57
CA ALA A 912 9.37 -12.17 14.62
C ALA A 912 8.94 -12.56 16.05
N GLY A 913 7.74 -13.14 16.23
CA GLY A 913 7.29 -13.73 17.48
C GLY A 913 6.02 -13.14 18.09
N VAL A 914 5.33 -12.23 17.40
CA VAL A 914 4.01 -11.73 17.85
C VAL A 914 2.95 -12.83 17.66
N PRO A 915 2.20 -13.21 18.71
CA PRO A 915 1.12 -14.18 18.55
C PRO A 915 0.02 -13.67 17.58
N PRO A 916 -0.50 -14.48 16.64
CA PRO A 916 -1.52 -14.02 15.69
C PRO A 916 -2.76 -13.41 16.35
N ARG A 917 -3.19 -13.94 17.51
CA ARG A 917 -4.31 -13.40 18.29
C ARG A 917 -4.13 -11.95 18.78
N GLU A 918 -2.89 -11.50 18.92
CA GLU A 918 -2.58 -10.13 19.34
C GLU A 918 -2.55 -9.15 18.17
N LEU A 919 -2.62 -9.66 16.93
CA LEU A 919 -2.75 -8.86 15.73
C LEU A 919 -4.22 -8.76 15.32
N PRO A 920 -4.67 -7.60 14.80
CA PRO A 920 -6.05 -7.43 14.38
C PRO A 920 -6.39 -8.32 13.17
N ILE A 921 -7.68 -8.59 13.00
CA ILE A 921 -8.26 -8.83 11.68
C ILE A 921 -8.73 -7.46 11.21
N GLU A 922 -8.17 -6.96 10.12
CA GLU A 922 -8.42 -5.59 9.65
C GLU A 922 -8.83 -5.57 8.18
N ALA A 923 -9.59 -4.54 7.80
CA ALA A 923 -9.97 -4.33 6.41
C ALA A 923 -8.78 -3.83 5.57
N THR A 924 -8.90 -3.96 4.26
CA THR A 924 -8.04 -3.29 3.29
C THR A 924 -8.03 -1.77 3.53
N ARG A 925 -6.84 -1.16 3.41
CA ARG A 925 -6.66 0.30 3.62
C ARG A 925 -6.71 1.12 2.33
N THR A 926 -6.50 0.46 1.18
CA THR A 926 -6.34 1.14 -0.11
C THR A 926 -7.38 0.63 -1.10
N GLN A 927 -8.28 1.52 -1.48
CA GLN A 927 -9.25 1.30 -2.56
C GLN A 927 -8.94 2.21 -3.75
N GLU A 928 -9.21 1.70 -4.93
CA GLU A 928 -9.08 2.40 -6.20
C GLU A 928 -10.45 2.58 -6.84
N VAL A 929 -10.63 3.74 -7.47
CA VAL A 929 -11.81 4.06 -8.27
C VAL A 929 -11.32 4.40 -9.68
N ILE A 930 -11.73 3.59 -10.64
CA ILE A 930 -11.50 3.84 -12.07
C ILE A 930 -12.84 4.15 -12.69
N GLU A 931 -13.07 5.44 -12.94
CA GLU A 931 -14.29 5.91 -13.59
C GLU A 931 -14.35 5.45 -15.06
N PRO A 932 -15.54 5.08 -15.55
CA PRO A 932 -15.75 4.77 -16.96
C PRO A 932 -15.27 5.86 -17.90
N VAL A 933 -14.46 5.45 -18.87
CA VAL A 933 -14.06 6.30 -19.98
C VAL A 933 -15.19 6.27 -21.01
N LYS A 934 -15.74 7.43 -21.38
CA LYS A 934 -16.68 7.52 -22.51
C LYS A 934 -16.02 6.87 -23.73
N SER A 935 -16.59 5.75 -24.18
CA SER A 935 -16.18 5.12 -25.43
C SER A 935 -16.55 6.07 -26.58
N THR A 936 -15.63 6.95 -26.96
CA THR A 936 -15.58 7.45 -28.32
C THR A 936 -15.36 6.21 -29.19
N PRO A 937 -16.15 5.97 -30.25
CA PRO A 937 -15.78 4.95 -31.23
C PRO A 937 -14.39 5.33 -31.72
N ALA A 938 -13.41 4.48 -31.44
CA ALA A 938 -12.05 4.72 -31.88
C ALA A 938 -12.07 4.76 -33.41
N SER A 939 -11.86 5.95 -33.96
CA SER A 939 -11.33 6.09 -35.30
C SER A 939 -9.91 5.51 -35.23
N SER A 940 -9.78 4.23 -35.52
CA SER A 940 -8.50 3.59 -35.82
C SER A 940 -8.55 3.10 -37.26
N THR A 941 -7.64 3.61 -38.06
CA THR A 941 -7.35 3.20 -39.45
C THR A 941 -6.75 1.80 -39.56
N HIS A 942 -7.02 0.90 -38.60
CA HIS A 942 -6.73 -0.51 -38.69
C HIS A 942 -8.05 -1.28 -38.65
N GLN A 943 -8.38 -1.96 -39.75
CA GLN A 943 -9.49 -2.90 -39.81
C GLN A 943 -9.22 -4.02 -38.79
N ALA A 944 -9.94 -4.00 -37.68
CA ALA A 944 -10.01 -5.13 -36.77
C ALA A 944 -10.58 -6.35 -37.52
N PRO A 945 -10.08 -7.57 -37.28
CA PRO A 945 -10.65 -8.78 -37.86
C PRO A 945 -12.09 -8.98 -37.38
N ALA A 946 -12.92 -9.62 -38.21
CA ALA A 946 -14.35 -9.82 -37.92
C ALA A 946 -14.63 -10.69 -36.67
N ARG A 947 -13.61 -11.40 -36.16
CA ARG A 947 -13.59 -12.11 -34.88
C ARG A 947 -12.16 -12.06 -34.30
N PRO A 948 -11.96 -12.09 -32.96
CA PRO A 948 -10.64 -12.24 -32.37
C PRO A 948 -9.97 -13.54 -32.86
N TRP A 949 -8.65 -13.48 -33.11
CA TRP A 949 -7.88 -14.68 -33.46
C TRP A 949 -7.71 -15.59 -32.24
N GLU A 950 -7.89 -16.89 -32.42
CA GLU A 950 -7.60 -17.88 -31.40
C GLU A 950 -6.12 -18.27 -31.48
N ILE A 951 -5.36 -17.97 -30.44
CA ILE A 951 -3.94 -18.32 -30.33
C ILE A 951 -3.78 -19.36 -29.21
N ARG A 952 -2.99 -20.41 -29.46
CA ARG A 952 -2.60 -21.38 -28.43
C ARG A 952 -1.11 -21.39 -28.24
N ILE A 953 -0.66 -21.21 -27.00
CA ILE A 953 0.76 -21.27 -26.68
C ILE A 953 1.04 -22.53 -25.88
N ALA A 954 1.97 -23.35 -26.36
CA ALA A 954 2.45 -24.52 -25.65
C ALA A 954 3.81 -24.23 -25.00
N ARG A 955 3.89 -24.45 -23.68
CA ARG A 955 5.12 -24.36 -22.89
C ARG A 955 5.50 -25.73 -22.35
N TYR A 956 6.80 -26.00 -22.29
CA TYR A 956 7.27 -27.28 -21.75
C TYR A 956 7.31 -27.27 -20.22
N ASN A 957 7.82 -26.21 -19.58
CA ASN A 957 7.90 -26.08 -18.12
C ASN A 957 7.87 -24.59 -17.67
N ASP A 958 7.97 -24.35 -16.36
CA ASP A 958 8.01 -23.01 -15.75
C ASP A 958 9.41 -22.42 -15.55
N ALA A 959 10.39 -22.84 -16.36
CA ALA A 959 11.72 -22.23 -16.30
C ALA A 959 11.67 -20.73 -16.64
N GLN A 960 12.52 -19.93 -15.98
CA GLN A 960 12.53 -18.48 -16.10
C GLN A 960 12.64 -17.98 -17.55
N PHE A 961 13.48 -18.62 -18.39
CA PHE A 961 13.59 -18.26 -19.81
C PHE A 961 12.26 -18.47 -20.58
N SER A 962 11.47 -19.49 -20.23
CA SER A 962 10.18 -19.77 -20.84
C SER A 962 9.15 -18.72 -20.43
N ALA A 963 9.17 -18.31 -19.16
CA ALA A 963 8.34 -17.22 -18.64
C ALA A 963 8.72 -15.86 -19.27
N ASP A 964 10.02 -15.59 -19.44
CA ASP A 964 10.53 -14.37 -20.08
C ASP A 964 10.10 -14.29 -21.55
N THR A 965 10.20 -15.40 -22.28
CA THR A 965 9.70 -15.48 -23.66
C THR A 965 8.19 -15.32 -23.75
N TRP A 966 7.42 -15.95 -22.87
CA TRP A 966 5.96 -15.76 -22.81
C TRP A 966 5.59 -14.28 -22.58
N ARG A 967 6.23 -13.63 -21.60
CA ARG A 967 6.05 -12.20 -21.34
C ARG A 967 6.44 -11.35 -22.55
N GLY A 968 7.56 -11.68 -23.20
CA GLY A 968 8.00 -11.02 -24.43
C GLY A 968 6.99 -11.14 -25.58
N ILE A 969 6.36 -12.30 -25.73
CA ILE A 969 5.30 -12.51 -26.74
C ILE A 969 4.11 -11.59 -26.45
N MET A 970 3.63 -11.55 -25.21
CA MET A 970 2.48 -10.72 -24.83
C MET A 970 2.77 -9.23 -24.99
N ASP A 971 3.94 -8.77 -24.54
CA ASP A 971 4.39 -7.38 -24.72
C ASP A 971 4.62 -7.05 -26.21
N GLY A 972 5.08 -8.02 -27.00
CA GLY A 972 5.24 -7.89 -28.45
C GLY A 972 3.91 -7.68 -29.16
N PHE A 973 2.88 -8.47 -28.85
CA PHE A 973 1.52 -8.26 -29.37
C PHE A 973 1.01 -6.86 -29.02
N LYS A 974 1.19 -6.45 -27.77
CA LYS A 974 0.82 -5.11 -27.30
C LYS A 974 1.55 -3.99 -28.06
N LYS A 975 2.85 -4.15 -28.33
CA LYS A 975 3.64 -3.18 -29.12
C LYS A 975 3.16 -3.07 -30.56
N GLN A 976 2.62 -4.16 -31.13
CA GLN A 976 1.98 -4.16 -32.44
C GLN A 976 0.55 -3.60 -32.41
N GLY A 977 0.11 -3.09 -31.27
CA GLY A 977 -1.23 -2.51 -31.10
C GLY A 977 -2.34 -3.55 -30.91
N LEU A 978 -2.00 -4.84 -30.80
CA LEU A 978 -2.96 -5.90 -30.53
C LEU A 978 -3.22 -6.03 -29.03
N GLN A 979 -4.47 -6.28 -28.67
CA GLN A 979 -4.92 -6.44 -27.29
C GLN A 979 -5.67 -7.77 -27.14
N GLU A 980 -5.25 -8.57 -26.16
CA GLU A 980 -5.95 -9.80 -25.79
C GLU A 980 -7.40 -9.51 -25.39
N GLY A 981 -8.34 -10.36 -25.81
CA GLY A 981 -9.78 -10.19 -25.62
C GLY A 981 -10.44 -9.22 -26.61
N ARG A 982 -9.67 -8.36 -27.30
CA ARG A 982 -10.16 -7.49 -28.39
C ARG A 982 -9.79 -8.05 -29.75
N ASP A 983 -8.50 -8.33 -29.97
CA ASP A 983 -7.95 -8.69 -31.27
C ASP A 983 -7.58 -10.19 -31.34
N PHE A 984 -7.23 -10.80 -30.21
CA PHE A 984 -6.95 -12.23 -30.11
C PHE A 984 -7.29 -12.78 -28.71
N ASN A 985 -7.58 -14.07 -28.62
CA ASN A 985 -7.69 -14.82 -27.37
C ASN A 985 -6.49 -15.76 -27.29
N VAL A 986 -5.76 -15.75 -26.19
CA VAL A 986 -4.63 -16.66 -26.01
C VAL A 986 -4.88 -17.61 -24.84
N ARG A 987 -4.57 -18.89 -25.05
CA ARG A 987 -4.51 -19.88 -23.97
C ARG A 987 -3.12 -20.48 -23.93
N CYS A 988 -2.47 -20.35 -22.78
CA CYS A 988 -1.18 -20.96 -22.53
C CYS A 988 -1.36 -22.31 -21.83
N LEU A 989 -0.76 -23.36 -22.37
CA LEU A 989 -0.83 -24.74 -21.89
C LEU A 989 0.58 -25.21 -21.54
N ASN A 990 0.80 -25.61 -20.29
CA ASN A 990 2.11 -26.02 -19.79
C ASN A 990 2.18 -27.53 -19.58
N ALA A 991 3.21 -28.18 -20.12
CA ALA A 991 3.43 -29.60 -20.01
C ALA A 991 4.14 -30.03 -18.71
N GLN A 992 4.59 -29.09 -17.87
CA GLN A 992 5.25 -29.36 -16.59
C GLN A 992 6.49 -30.27 -16.67
N GLY A 993 7.18 -30.25 -17.82
CA GLY A 993 8.33 -31.10 -18.11
C GLY A 993 7.97 -32.53 -18.51
N ASP A 994 6.69 -32.84 -18.75
CA ASP A 994 6.22 -34.18 -19.09
C ASP A 994 5.78 -34.31 -20.56
N MET A 995 6.40 -35.24 -21.28
CA MET A 995 6.14 -35.46 -22.72
C MET A 995 4.76 -36.07 -23.00
N THR A 996 4.18 -36.82 -22.06
CA THR A 996 2.84 -37.39 -22.18
C THR A 996 1.77 -36.30 -22.11
N THR A 997 1.95 -35.37 -21.17
CA THR A 997 1.14 -34.17 -20.99
C THR A 997 1.27 -33.27 -22.21
N LEU A 998 2.49 -33.06 -22.72
CA LEU A 998 2.71 -32.29 -23.95
C LEU A 998 1.98 -32.89 -25.16
N THR A 999 1.97 -34.21 -25.30
CA THR A 999 1.22 -34.91 -26.35
C THR A 999 -0.30 -34.70 -26.21
N SER A 1000 -0.80 -34.73 -24.98
CA SER A 1000 -2.21 -34.45 -24.70
C SER A 1000 -2.58 -33.00 -25.02
N ILE A 1001 -1.70 -32.05 -24.68
CA ILE A 1001 -1.81 -30.62 -25.02
C ILE A 1001 -1.89 -30.44 -26.54
N MET A 1002 -1.00 -31.05 -27.30
CA MET A 1002 -1.01 -30.92 -28.78
C MET A 1002 -2.26 -31.53 -29.41
N THR A 1003 -2.76 -32.64 -28.85
CA THR A 1003 -4.03 -33.25 -29.28
C THR A 1003 -5.21 -32.31 -29.02
N ALA A 1004 -5.24 -31.65 -27.87
CA ALA A 1004 -6.26 -30.64 -27.55
C ALA A 1004 -6.17 -29.44 -28.49
N ILE A 1005 -4.97 -28.87 -28.68
CA ILE A 1005 -4.73 -27.75 -29.60
C ILE A 1005 -5.22 -28.08 -31.02
N ARG A 1006 -4.90 -29.27 -31.54
CA ARG A 1006 -5.37 -29.71 -32.86
C ARG A 1006 -6.90 -29.82 -32.94
N SER A 1007 -7.54 -30.27 -31.87
CA SER A 1007 -8.99 -30.41 -31.81
C SER A 1007 -9.68 -29.04 -31.76
N GLU A 1008 -9.08 -28.06 -31.09
CA GLU A 1008 -9.59 -26.70 -30.97
C GLU A 1008 -9.47 -25.87 -32.27
N GLN A 1009 -8.58 -26.26 -33.20
CA GLN A 1009 -8.34 -25.57 -34.49
C GLN A 1009 -8.11 -24.04 -34.33
N PRO A 1010 -7.12 -23.60 -33.54
CA PRO A 1010 -6.82 -22.17 -33.39
C PRO A 1010 -6.28 -21.55 -34.69
N ASP A 1011 -6.38 -20.22 -34.79
CA ASP A 1011 -5.82 -19.46 -35.91
C ASP A 1011 -4.28 -19.48 -35.94
N LEU A 1012 -3.64 -19.65 -34.77
CA LEU A 1012 -2.18 -19.78 -34.64
C LEU A 1012 -1.77 -20.65 -33.44
N VAL A 1013 -0.78 -21.51 -33.63
CA VAL A 1013 -0.09 -22.20 -32.53
C VAL A 1013 1.29 -21.57 -32.33
N MET A 1014 1.56 -21.14 -31.11
CA MET A 1014 2.89 -20.73 -30.71
C MET A 1014 3.52 -21.79 -29.81
N THR A 1015 4.81 -22.04 -30.02
CA THR A 1015 5.56 -23.04 -29.25
C THR A 1015 6.75 -22.38 -28.58
N ILE A 1016 6.92 -22.63 -27.28
CA ILE A 1016 8.02 -22.09 -26.48
C ILE A 1016 8.85 -23.29 -26.02
N SER A 1017 10.04 -23.47 -26.62
CA SER A 1017 11.01 -24.58 -26.47
C SER A 1017 11.00 -25.64 -27.59
N THR A 1018 12.15 -26.29 -27.77
CA THR A 1018 12.35 -27.37 -28.76
C THR A 1018 11.38 -28.55 -28.60
N PRO A 1019 11.13 -29.10 -27.39
CA PRO A 1019 10.15 -30.18 -27.22
C PRO A 1019 8.75 -29.80 -27.69
N THR A 1020 8.31 -28.57 -27.39
CA THR A 1020 6.98 -28.10 -27.83
C THR A 1020 6.87 -27.92 -29.34
N LEU A 1021 7.91 -27.43 -30.00
CA LEU A 1021 7.97 -27.36 -31.46
C LEU A 1021 7.90 -28.77 -32.06
N GLN A 1022 8.71 -29.72 -31.57
CA GLN A 1022 8.70 -31.10 -32.07
C GLN A 1022 7.36 -31.79 -31.91
N ALA A 1023 6.69 -31.59 -30.77
CA ALA A 1023 5.36 -32.11 -30.54
C ALA A 1023 4.35 -31.49 -31.51
N ALA A 1024 4.41 -30.17 -31.73
CA ALA A 1024 3.54 -29.48 -32.69
C ALA A 1024 3.78 -29.95 -34.13
N LEU A 1025 5.03 -30.12 -34.56
CA LEU A 1025 5.38 -30.63 -35.89
C LEU A 1025 4.78 -32.03 -36.17
N ARG A 1026 4.70 -32.88 -35.14
CA ARG A 1026 4.14 -34.23 -35.26
C ARG A 1026 2.62 -34.26 -35.20
N GLN A 1027 2.00 -33.36 -34.44
CA GLN A 1027 0.63 -33.53 -33.98
C GLN A 1027 -0.32 -32.37 -34.27
N ALA A 1028 0.17 -31.15 -34.50
CA ALA A 1028 -0.67 -29.97 -34.74
C ALA A 1028 -1.29 -29.95 -36.16
N GLY A 1029 -0.83 -30.83 -37.06
CA GLY A 1029 -1.37 -30.92 -38.44
C GLY A 1029 -0.96 -29.71 -39.29
N ASN A 1030 -1.91 -29.13 -40.02
CA ASN A 1030 -1.67 -28.01 -40.94
C ASN A 1030 -1.81 -26.62 -40.29
N LEU A 1031 -1.98 -26.56 -38.97
CA LEU A 1031 -2.09 -25.28 -38.25
C LEU A 1031 -0.81 -24.44 -38.48
N PRO A 1032 -0.93 -23.11 -38.61
CA PRO A 1032 0.24 -22.24 -38.62
C PRO A 1032 0.99 -22.33 -37.27
N ILE A 1033 2.30 -22.50 -37.33
CA ILE A 1033 3.18 -22.61 -36.16
C ILE A 1033 4.20 -21.47 -36.17
N VAL A 1034 4.24 -20.69 -35.09
CA VAL A 1034 5.30 -19.71 -34.83
C VAL A 1034 6.03 -20.08 -33.54
N PHE A 1035 7.28 -20.53 -33.66
CA PHE A 1035 8.06 -20.93 -32.49
C PHE A 1035 8.93 -19.79 -31.94
N ALA A 1036 9.22 -19.87 -30.64
CA ALA A 1036 10.13 -18.99 -29.92
C ALA A 1036 10.95 -19.82 -28.91
N CYS A 1037 12.08 -19.29 -28.44
CA CYS A 1037 12.92 -19.98 -27.46
C CYS A 1037 13.34 -21.41 -27.88
N VAL A 1038 13.54 -21.62 -29.19
CA VAL A 1038 13.99 -22.91 -29.75
C VAL A 1038 15.48 -22.81 -30.04
N ALA A 1039 16.26 -23.80 -29.59
CA ALA A 1039 17.72 -23.78 -29.77
C ALA A 1039 18.14 -23.73 -31.25
N ASP A 1040 17.45 -24.50 -32.12
CA ASP A 1040 17.57 -24.48 -33.57
C ASP A 1040 16.29 -25.07 -34.19
N GLY A 1041 15.55 -24.25 -34.93
CA GLY A 1041 14.31 -24.67 -35.56
C GLY A 1041 14.49 -25.72 -36.67
N VAL A 1042 15.55 -25.61 -37.48
CA VAL A 1042 15.84 -26.52 -38.59
C VAL A 1042 16.14 -27.92 -38.05
N ARG A 1043 17.05 -28.01 -37.07
CA ARG A 1043 17.41 -29.27 -36.41
C ARG A 1043 16.28 -29.85 -35.58
N ALA A 1044 15.39 -29.01 -35.05
CA ALA A 1044 14.16 -29.46 -34.40
C ALA A 1044 13.16 -30.09 -35.39
N GLY A 1045 13.39 -29.97 -36.69
CA GLY A 1045 12.57 -30.56 -37.75
C GLY A 1045 11.64 -29.57 -38.47
N ALA A 1046 11.80 -28.26 -38.25
CA ALA A 1046 10.98 -27.26 -38.91
C ALA A 1046 11.31 -27.09 -40.40
N GLY A 1047 12.46 -27.59 -40.89
CA GLY A 1047 12.90 -27.36 -42.26
C GLY A 1047 14.25 -27.99 -42.61
N LYS A 1048 14.77 -27.66 -43.80
CA LYS A 1048 16.14 -27.98 -44.26
C LYS A 1048 17.10 -26.80 -44.09
N SER A 1049 16.60 -25.57 -44.14
CA SER A 1049 17.35 -24.34 -43.83
C SER A 1049 16.42 -23.25 -43.29
N GLU A 1050 16.98 -22.10 -42.96
CA GLU A 1050 16.26 -20.92 -42.48
C GLU A 1050 15.27 -20.35 -43.50
N THR A 1051 15.45 -20.66 -44.78
CA THR A 1051 14.60 -20.20 -45.90
C THR A 1051 13.90 -21.34 -46.63
N ASP A 1052 14.37 -22.58 -46.50
CA ASP A 1052 13.75 -23.81 -47.00
C ASP A 1052 13.19 -24.60 -45.81
N HIS A 1053 12.01 -24.21 -45.34
CA HIS A 1053 11.34 -24.80 -44.19
C HIS A 1053 9.89 -25.21 -44.48
N LEU A 1054 9.28 -25.97 -43.56
CA LEU A 1054 7.94 -26.50 -43.71
C LEU A 1054 6.91 -25.37 -43.94
N PRO A 1055 5.92 -25.59 -44.81
CA PRO A 1055 5.08 -24.52 -45.31
C PRO A 1055 4.22 -23.86 -44.25
N ASN A 1056 3.89 -24.54 -43.16
CA ASN A 1056 3.08 -24.06 -42.04
C ASN A 1056 3.91 -23.64 -40.81
N VAL A 1057 5.25 -23.55 -40.90
CA VAL A 1057 6.12 -23.33 -39.74
C VAL A 1057 7.08 -22.18 -40.01
N THR A 1058 7.24 -21.28 -39.04
CA THR A 1058 8.29 -20.26 -39.00
C THR A 1058 8.59 -19.92 -37.53
N GLY A 1059 9.56 -19.05 -37.24
CA GLY A 1059 9.80 -18.63 -35.86
C GLY A 1059 11.17 -18.01 -35.59
N ILE A 1060 11.43 -17.83 -34.29
CA ILE A 1060 12.64 -17.25 -33.75
C ILE A 1060 13.43 -18.30 -32.97
N THR A 1061 14.65 -18.53 -33.42
CA THR A 1061 15.66 -19.36 -32.78
C THR A 1061 16.39 -18.56 -31.68
N THR A 1062 16.88 -19.25 -30.65
CA THR A 1062 17.72 -18.71 -29.57
C THR A 1062 19.04 -19.48 -29.52
N LEU A 1063 19.76 -19.54 -30.63
CA LEU A 1063 21.03 -20.25 -30.73
C LEU A 1063 22.06 -19.53 -29.85
N SER A 1064 22.58 -20.24 -28.85
CA SER A 1064 23.53 -19.70 -27.90
C SER A 1064 24.85 -19.30 -28.59
N PRO A 1065 25.52 -18.24 -28.12
CA PRO A 1065 26.77 -17.77 -28.73
C PRO A 1065 27.97 -18.64 -28.29
N PHE A 1066 27.97 -19.92 -28.66
CA PHE A 1066 28.97 -20.92 -28.21
C PHE A 1066 30.42 -20.51 -28.53
N ALA A 1067 30.68 -20.00 -29.73
CA ALA A 1067 32.01 -19.53 -30.12
C ALA A 1067 32.47 -18.34 -29.27
N SER A 1068 31.60 -17.37 -29.02
CA SER A 1068 31.90 -16.22 -28.16
C SER A 1068 32.17 -16.65 -26.73
N MET A 1069 31.37 -17.58 -26.19
CA MET A 1069 31.57 -18.11 -24.84
C MET A 1069 32.87 -18.92 -24.73
N ALA A 1070 33.18 -19.79 -25.68
CA ALA A 1070 34.43 -20.55 -25.69
C ALA A 1070 35.66 -19.62 -25.71
N SER A 1071 35.64 -18.59 -26.57
CA SER A 1071 36.70 -17.59 -26.63
C SER A 1071 36.79 -16.75 -25.34
N LEU A 1072 35.64 -16.41 -24.75
CA LEU A 1072 35.57 -15.72 -23.47
C LEU A 1072 36.17 -16.56 -22.34
N ILE A 1073 35.81 -17.84 -22.23
CA ILE A 1073 36.37 -18.78 -21.26
C ILE A 1073 37.89 -18.87 -21.42
N LYS A 1074 38.37 -19.08 -22.65
CA LYS A 1074 39.80 -19.22 -22.94
C LYS A 1074 40.61 -17.99 -22.50
N LYS A 1075 40.08 -16.79 -22.73
CA LYS A 1075 40.74 -15.52 -22.45
C LYS A 1075 40.60 -15.07 -21.00
N SER A 1076 39.53 -15.47 -20.32
CA SER A 1076 39.16 -14.92 -19.02
C SER A 1076 39.44 -15.85 -17.84
N VAL A 1077 39.51 -17.17 -18.04
CA VAL A 1077 39.78 -18.14 -16.97
C VAL A 1077 41.27 -18.55 -17.02
N PRO A 1078 42.08 -18.18 -16.01
CA PRO A 1078 43.51 -18.52 -16.01
C PRO A 1078 43.76 -20.04 -16.03
N GLY A 1079 44.61 -20.50 -16.94
CA GLY A 1079 45.04 -21.91 -17.00
C GLY A 1079 43.95 -22.92 -17.40
N VAL A 1080 42.83 -22.47 -17.97
CA VAL A 1080 41.72 -23.35 -18.37
C VAL A 1080 42.15 -24.36 -19.45
N ARG A 1081 41.84 -25.63 -19.21
CA ARG A 1081 42.08 -26.77 -20.11
C ARG A 1081 40.79 -27.56 -20.37
N ALA A 1082 39.91 -27.63 -19.39
CA ALA A 1082 38.62 -28.30 -19.53
C ALA A 1082 37.46 -27.54 -18.87
N VAL A 1083 36.29 -27.70 -19.47
CA VAL A 1083 35.02 -27.08 -19.08
C VAL A 1083 34.02 -28.17 -18.71
N GLY A 1084 33.33 -28.04 -17.59
CA GLY A 1084 32.26 -28.96 -17.18
C GLY A 1084 30.87 -28.48 -17.61
N THR A 1085 30.01 -29.39 -18.08
CA THR A 1085 28.56 -29.13 -18.20
C THR A 1085 27.74 -30.38 -17.85
N LEU A 1086 26.52 -30.18 -17.35
CA LEU A 1086 25.50 -31.24 -17.36
C LEU A 1086 24.69 -31.16 -18.66
N PHE A 1087 24.16 -32.30 -19.12
CA PHE A 1087 23.25 -32.36 -20.27
C PHE A 1087 22.29 -33.54 -20.18
N SER A 1088 21.17 -33.46 -20.89
CA SER A 1088 20.12 -34.48 -20.88
C SER A 1088 20.09 -35.22 -22.22
N PRO A 1089 20.51 -36.50 -22.27
CA PRO A 1089 20.56 -37.25 -23.53
C PRO A 1089 19.19 -37.44 -24.20
N GLY A 1090 18.10 -37.38 -23.41
CA GLY A 1090 16.73 -37.46 -23.91
C GLY A 1090 16.23 -36.19 -24.62
N GLU A 1091 16.95 -35.08 -24.51
CA GLU A 1091 16.57 -33.79 -25.10
C GLU A 1091 17.48 -33.43 -26.28
N ILE A 1092 16.91 -33.37 -27.49
CA ILE A 1092 17.67 -33.05 -28.71
C ILE A 1092 18.35 -31.68 -28.61
N ASN A 1093 17.73 -30.68 -27.99
CA ASN A 1093 18.35 -29.38 -27.75
C ASN A 1093 19.57 -29.47 -26.83
N ALA A 1094 19.52 -30.27 -25.76
CA ALA A 1094 20.64 -30.42 -24.85
C ALA A 1094 21.82 -31.11 -25.54
N GLU A 1095 21.53 -32.15 -26.33
CA GLU A 1095 22.55 -32.88 -27.10
C GLU A 1095 23.21 -31.99 -28.17
N LEU A 1096 22.42 -31.18 -28.89
CA LEU A 1096 22.95 -30.23 -29.86
C LEU A 1096 23.76 -29.11 -29.21
N ASN A 1097 23.25 -28.52 -28.12
CA ASN A 1097 23.97 -27.49 -27.38
C ASN A 1097 25.28 -28.03 -26.79
N ARG A 1098 25.30 -29.29 -26.34
CA ARG A 1098 26.52 -29.97 -25.89
C ARG A 1098 27.52 -30.11 -27.04
N GLN A 1099 27.08 -30.62 -28.19
CA GLN A 1099 27.92 -30.83 -29.37
C GLN A 1099 28.51 -29.52 -29.89
N TRP A 1100 27.69 -28.48 -30.08
CA TRP A 1100 28.17 -27.18 -30.56
C TRP A 1100 29.10 -26.49 -29.57
N PHE A 1101 28.85 -26.67 -28.27
CA PHE A 1101 29.76 -26.14 -27.28
C PHE A 1101 31.08 -26.90 -27.26
N ASP A 1102 31.06 -28.22 -27.44
CA ASP A 1102 32.25 -29.06 -27.59
C ASP A 1102 33.08 -28.60 -28.81
N GLU A 1103 32.45 -28.49 -29.98
CA GLU A 1103 33.09 -28.00 -31.21
C GLU A 1103 33.66 -26.57 -31.07
N ALA A 1104 32.97 -25.70 -30.32
CA ALA A 1104 33.44 -24.35 -30.05
C ALA A 1104 34.64 -24.34 -29.10
N LEU A 1105 34.64 -25.21 -28.09
CA LEU A 1105 35.74 -25.37 -27.14
C LEU A 1105 36.96 -26.02 -27.79
N GLU A 1106 36.78 -27.02 -28.65
CA GLU A 1106 37.87 -27.68 -29.40
C GLU A 1106 38.66 -26.68 -30.24
N LYS A 1107 37.97 -25.73 -30.90
CA LYS A 1107 38.61 -24.65 -31.67
C LYS A 1107 39.49 -23.72 -30.83
N GLU A 1108 39.20 -23.60 -29.54
CA GLU A 1108 39.98 -22.82 -28.56
C GLU A 1108 40.98 -23.71 -27.78
N GLY A 1109 41.10 -24.99 -28.16
CA GLY A 1109 42.00 -25.97 -27.53
C GLY A 1109 41.55 -26.40 -26.13
N LEU A 1110 40.24 -26.42 -25.86
CA LEU A 1110 39.63 -26.78 -24.57
C LEU A 1110 38.82 -28.07 -24.71
N LYS A 1111 38.83 -28.90 -23.66
CA LYS A 1111 38.06 -30.15 -23.61
C LYS A 1111 36.71 -29.92 -22.90
N LEU A 1112 35.62 -30.43 -23.45
CA LEU A 1112 34.35 -30.52 -22.72
C LEU A 1112 34.28 -31.81 -21.88
N VAL A 1113 33.96 -31.68 -20.60
CA VAL A 1113 33.55 -32.76 -19.72
C VAL A 1113 32.04 -32.65 -19.54
N SER A 1114 31.29 -33.55 -20.15
CA SER A 1114 29.83 -33.54 -20.09
C SER A 1114 29.33 -34.75 -19.29
N VAL A 1115 28.42 -34.50 -18.34
CA VAL A 1115 27.83 -35.55 -17.50
C VAL A 1115 26.33 -35.64 -17.80
N PRO A 1116 25.81 -36.83 -18.16
CA PRO A 1116 24.40 -36.99 -18.48
C PRO A 1116 23.53 -36.90 -17.21
N VAL A 1117 22.35 -36.30 -17.34
CA VAL A 1117 21.27 -36.30 -16.34
C VAL A 1117 19.96 -36.68 -16.99
N ASN A 1118 19.16 -37.53 -16.36
CA ASN A 1118 17.87 -37.96 -16.92
C ASN A 1118 16.67 -37.22 -16.31
N ASN A 1119 16.86 -36.59 -15.15
CA ASN A 1119 15.86 -35.79 -14.47
C ASN A 1119 16.53 -34.74 -13.58
N SER A 1120 15.74 -33.77 -13.09
CA SER A 1120 16.26 -32.64 -12.32
C SER A 1120 16.78 -33.03 -10.93
N ALA A 1121 16.29 -34.13 -10.33
CA ALA A 1121 16.72 -34.58 -9.01
C ALA A 1121 18.18 -35.09 -9.00
N GLU A 1122 18.64 -35.65 -10.11
CA GLU A 1122 20.01 -36.18 -10.28
C GLU A 1122 21.08 -35.08 -10.45
N THR A 1123 20.68 -33.85 -10.77
CA THR A 1123 21.59 -32.73 -11.09
C THR A 1123 22.64 -32.48 -10.02
N THR A 1124 22.24 -32.58 -8.75
CA THR A 1124 23.12 -32.34 -7.60
C THR A 1124 24.23 -33.40 -7.54
N GLU A 1125 23.89 -34.69 -7.67
CA GLU A 1125 24.85 -35.79 -7.67
C GLU A 1125 25.76 -35.73 -8.90
N ALA A 1126 25.17 -35.55 -10.09
CA ALA A 1126 25.88 -35.42 -11.36
C ALA A 1126 26.88 -34.24 -11.34
N THR A 1127 26.53 -33.12 -10.70
CA THR A 1127 27.47 -32.01 -10.47
C THR A 1127 28.67 -32.45 -9.65
N GLY A 1128 28.45 -33.28 -8.62
CA GLY A 1128 29.54 -33.86 -7.83
C GLY A 1128 30.45 -34.77 -8.64
N VAL A 1129 29.90 -35.58 -9.56
CA VAL A 1129 30.67 -36.40 -10.51
C VAL A 1129 31.50 -35.52 -11.44
N MET A 1130 30.88 -34.49 -12.02
CA MET A 1130 31.52 -33.52 -12.90
C MET A 1130 32.69 -32.80 -12.22
N LEU A 1131 32.49 -32.31 -10.99
CA LEU A 1131 33.51 -31.58 -10.21
C LEU A 1131 34.67 -32.46 -9.74
N ARG A 1132 34.53 -33.79 -9.72
CA ARG A 1132 35.65 -34.72 -9.49
C ARG A 1132 36.56 -34.89 -10.70
N SER A 1133 36.14 -34.40 -11.87
CA SER A 1133 36.95 -34.38 -13.08
C SER A 1133 37.89 -33.16 -13.09
N ASP A 1134 38.98 -33.21 -13.86
CA ASP A 1134 39.95 -32.11 -13.98
C ASP A 1134 39.41 -30.94 -14.83
N ILE A 1135 38.41 -30.21 -14.31
CA ILE A 1135 37.80 -29.03 -14.93
C ILE A 1135 38.16 -27.75 -14.17
N GLN A 1136 38.27 -26.62 -14.88
CA GLN A 1136 38.63 -25.32 -14.28
C GLN A 1136 37.48 -24.31 -14.28
N VAL A 1137 36.41 -24.59 -15.03
CA VAL A 1137 35.18 -23.80 -15.05
C VAL A 1137 34.02 -24.74 -15.35
N VAL A 1138 32.89 -24.51 -14.69
CA VAL A 1138 31.63 -25.11 -15.10
C VAL A 1138 30.93 -24.10 -16.00
N CYS A 1139 30.54 -24.47 -17.21
CA CYS A 1139 29.74 -23.63 -18.09
C CYS A 1139 28.48 -24.39 -18.49
N GLN A 1140 27.37 -24.08 -17.82
CA GLN A 1140 26.13 -24.82 -18.00
C GLN A 1140 25.45 -24.45 -19.32
N ILE A 1141 25.32 -25.42 -20.22
CA ILE A 1141 24.56 -25.29 -21.47
C ILE A 1141 23.05 -25.20 -21.21
N MET A 1142 22.31 -24.73 -22.20
CA MET A 1142 20.85 -24.65 -22.13
C MET A 1142 20.21 -26.02 -22.27
N ASP A 1143 19.50 -26.42 -21.22
CA ASP A 1143 18.93 -27.75 -21.00
C ASP A 1143 17.71 -27.60 -20.09
N ASN A 1144 16.55 -28.14 -20.49
CA ASN A 1144 15.30 -27.93 -19.74
C ASN A 1144 15.25 -28.75 -18.44
N THR A 1145 15.99 -29.85 -18.37
CA THR A 1145 16.02 -30.80 -17.24
C THR A 1145 17.06 -30.38 -16.19
N ALA A 1146 18.21 -29.85 -16.60
CA ALA A 1146 19.24 -29.36 -15.69
C ALA A 1146 18.90 -27.99 -15.09
N ARG A 1147 18.11 -27.16 -15.79
CA ARG A 1147 17.82 -25.78 -15.37
C ARG A 1147 17.09 -25.63 -14.03
N PRO A 1148 16.10 -26.47 -13.66
CA PRO A 1148 15.50 -26.42 -12.32
C PRO A 1148 16.50 -26.64 -11.18
N GLY A 1149 17.61 -27.34 -11.46
CA GLY A 1149 18.71 -27.60 -10.53
C GLY A 1149 19.82 -26.53 -10.53
N PHE A 1150 19.67 -25.44 -11.28
CA PHE A 1150 20.76 -24.51 -11.62
C PHE A 1150 21.43 -23.87 -10.41
N SER A 1151 20.64 -23.40 -9.43
CA SER A 1151 21.18 -22.80 -8.19
C SER A 1151 21.95 -23.83 -7.34
N GLN A 1152 21.54 -25.10 -7.34
CA GLN A 1152 22.28 -26.16 -6.65
C GLN A 1152 23.59 -26.49 -7.38
N ILE A 1153 23.60 -26.48 -8.73
CA ILE A 1153 24.82 -26.61 -9.55
C ILE A 1153 25.78 -25.47 -9.24
N ALA A 1154 25.29 -24.23 -9.28
CA ALA A 1154 26.06 -23.01 -8.99
C ALA A 1154 26.66 -23.04 -7.58
N LYS A 1155 25.85 -23.42 -6.59
CA LYS A 1155 26.29 -23.57 -5.20
C LYS A 1155 27.39 -24.62 -5.06
N ARG A 1156 27.22 -25.81 -5.64
CA ARG A 1156 28.26 -26.86 -5.59
C ARG A 1156 29.55 -26.46 -6.29
N ALA A 1157 29.46 -25.78 -7.44
CA ALA A 1157 30.63 -25.23 -8.11
C ALA A 1157 31.35 -24.19 -7.22
N LYS A 1158 30.59 -23.29 -6.58
CA LYS A 1158 31.10 -22.31 -5.62
C LYS A 1158 31.78 -22.97 -4.41
N ASP A 1159 31.17 -24.01 -3.85
CA ASP A 1159 31.70 -24.77 -2.71
C ASP A 1159 33.01 -25.50 -3.08
N ALA A 1160 33.12 -25.98 -4.33
CA ALA A 1160 34.33 -26.56 -4.89
C ALA A 1160 35.37 -25.52 -5.36
N GLY A 1161 35.08 -24.23 -5.23
CA GLY A 1161 35.96 -23.15 -5.67
C GLY A 1161 36.10 -22.99 -7.19
N VAL A 1162 35.15 -23.54 -7.96
CA VAL A 1162 35.15 -23.50 -9.43
C VAL A 1162 34.21 -22.39 -9.93
N PRO A 1163 34.64 -21.49 -10.83
CA PRO A 1163 33.76 -20.49 -11.43
C PRO A 1163 32.62 -21.14 -12.23
N PHE A 1164 31.44 -20.52 -12.20
CA PHE A 1164 30.24 -21.02 -12.86
C PHE A 1164 29.74 -20.03 -13.92
N PHE A 1165 29.83 -20.41 -15.20
CA PHE A 1165 29.38 -19.63 -16.35
C PHE A 1165 28.08 -20.24 -16.91
N CYS A 1166 27.32 -19.45 -17.66
CA CYS A 1166 26.04 -19.91 -18.22
C CYS A 1166 25.67 -19.18 -19.51
N PHE A 1167 24.77 -19.79 -20.29
CA PHE A 1167 24.23 -19.25 -21.53
C PHE A 1167 22.89 -18.51 -21.36
N ASP A 1168 22.49 -18.24 -20.11
CA ASP A 1168 21.38 -17.37 -19.74
C ASP A 1168 21.86 -16.24 -18.81
N SER A 1169 21.62 -14.99 -19.17
CA SER A 1169 22.05 -13.85 -18.34
C SER A 1169 21.34 -13.82 -16.99
N SER A 1170 20.14 -14.39 -16.87
CA SER A 1170 19.42 -14.55 -15.60
C SER A 1170 20.13 -15.46 -14.60
N GLY A 1171 20.96 -16.41 -15.06
CA GLY A 1171 21.69 -17.34 -14.20
C GLY A 1171 22.69 -16.67 -13.27
N VAL A 1172 23.13 -15.44 -13.56
CA VAL A 1172 24.02 -14.65 -12.68
C VAL A 1172 23.36 -14.39 -11.33
N LYS A 1173 22.05 -14.13 -11.31
CA LYS A 1173 21.27 -13.93 -10.08
C LYS A 1173 21.13 -15.21 -9.25
N GLU A 1174 21.31 -16.37 -9.88
CA GLU A 1174 21.20 -17.69 -9.25
C GLU A 1174 22.57 -18.26 -8.84
N GLY A 1175 23.61 -17.42 -8.89
CA GLY A 1175 24.94 -17.74 -8.39
C GLY A 1175 25.99 -17.99 -9.47
N ALA A 1176 25.69 -17.75 -10.75
CA ALA A 1176 26.71 -17.76 -11.80
C ALA A 1176 27.65 -16.55 -11.69
N THR A 1177 28.93 -16.78 -11.97
CA THR A 1177 29.95 -15.75 -12.08
C THR A 1177 29.69 -14.85 -13.29
N LEU A 1178 29.26 -15.45 -14.41
CA LEU A 1178 29.06 -14.80 -15.69
C LEU A 1178 27.98 -15.50 -16.51
N GLY A 1179 27.13 -14.72 -17.16
CA GLY A 1179 26.16 -15.22 -18.15
C GLY A 1179 26.38 -14.51 -19.49
N LEU A 1180 26.51 -15.27 -20.58
CA LEU A 1180 26.53 -14.75 -21.95
C LEU A 1180 25.51 -15.52 -22.78
N GLY A 1181 24.38 -14.89 -23.05
CA GLY A 1181 23.21 -15.55 -23.63
C GLY A 1181 22.42 -14.66 -24.58
N ARG A 1182 21.45 -15.27 -25.26
CA ARG A 1182 20.41 -14.53 -25.99
C ARG A 1182 19.38 -14.00 -25.00
N ASP A 1183 18.78 -12.86 -25.33
CA ASP A 1183 17.68 -12.32 -24.53
C ASP A 1183 16.36 -13.05 -24.86
N TYR A 1184 15.93 -13.90 -23.94
CA TYR A 1184 14.69 -14.67 -24.07
C TYR A 1184 13.43 -13.80 -24.11
N TYR A 1185 13.45 -12.61 -23.50
CA TYR A 1185 12.36 -11.65 -23.62
C TYR A 1185 12.31 -11.04 -25.03
N SER A 1186 13.45 -10.58 -25.57
CA SER A 1186 13.55 -10.12 -26.97
C SER A 1186 13.11 -11.22 -27.96
N SER A 1187 13.51 -12.48 -27.73
CA SER A 1187 13.06 -13.61 -28.56
C SER A 1187 11.53 -13.70 -28.63
N GLY A 1188 10.86 -13.51 -27.49
CA GLY A 1188 9.40 -13.47 -27.43
C GLY A 1188 8.79 -12.30 -28.19
N VAL A 1189 9.36 -11.09 -28.05
CA VAL A 1189 8.92 -9.89 -28.78
C VAL A 1189 9.05 -10.09 -30.29
N GLU A 1190 10.20 -10.58 -30.75
CA GLU A 1190 10.47 -10.86 -32.17
C GLU A 1190 9.52 -11.96 -32.71
N ALA A 1191 9.21 -12.98 -31.92
CA ALA A 1191 8.27 -14.03 -32.30
C ALA A 1191 6.83 -13.50 -32.41
N ALA A 1192 6.43 -12.55 -31.55
CA ALA A 1192 5.15 -11.87 -31.69
C ALA A 1192 5.08 -11.06 -33.00
N GLU A 1193 6.14 -10.37 -33.41
CA GLU A 1193 6.17 -9.66 -34.70
C GLU A 1193 5.94 -10.60 -35.89
N VAL A 1194 6.51 -11.80 -35.84
CA VAL A 1194 6.29 -12.84 -36.84
C VAL A 1194 4.85 -13.36 -36.77
N ALA A 1195 4.34 -13.65 -35.57
CA ALA A 1195 2.97 -14.09 -35.35
C ALA A 1195 1.94 -13.09 -35.89
N VAL A 1196 2.13 -11.79 -35.67
CA VAL A 1196 1.24 -10.74 -36.20
C VAL A 1196 1.20 -10.76 -37.72
N LYS A 1197 2.35 -10.94 -38.40
CA LYS A 1197 2.37 -11.08 -39.87
C LYS A 1197 1.55 -12.28 -40.34
N VAL A 1198 1.68 -13.42 -39.67
CA VAL A 1198 0.94 -14.65 -39.98
C VAL A 1198 -0.56 -14.46 -39.78
N LEU A 1199 -0.97 -13.86 -38.66
CA LEU A 1199 -2.38 -13.56 -38.35
C LEU A 1199 -3.03 -12.60 -39.37
N HIS A 1200 -2.23 -11.68 -39.93
CA HIS A 1200 -2.65 -10.81 -41.04
C HIS A 1200 -2.56 -11.46 -42.44
N GLY A 1201 -2.37 -12.78 -42.51
CA GLY A 1201 -2.45 -13.55 -43.75
C GLY A 1201 -1.13 -13.73 -44.50
N ALA A 1202 0.01 -13.31 -43.94
CA ALA A 1202 1.30 -13.68 -44.50
C ALA A 1202 1.49 -15.20 -44.40
N LYS A 1203 1.96 -15.83 -45.49
CA LYS A 1203 2.22 -17.26 -45.49
C LYS A 1203 3.47 -17.54 -44.68
N THR A 1204 3.38 -18.44 -43.72
CA THR A 1204 4.52 -18.91 -42.90
C THR A 1204 5.70 -19.32 -43.76
N ALA A 1205 5.48 -20.02 -44.89
CA ALA A 1205 6.51 -20.41 -45.87
C ALA A 1205 7.34 -19.26 -46.47
N GLN A 1206 6.88 -18.00 -46.37
CA GLN A 1206 7.56 -16.82 -46.90
C GLN A 1206 8.31 -16.03 -45.82
N ILE A 1207 8.18 -16.43 -44.57
CA ILE A 1207 8.82 -15.79 -43.43
C ILE A 1207 9.99 -16.67 -42.99
N PRO A 1208 11.24 -16.25 -43.19
CA PRO A 1208 12.39 -17.07 -42.82
C PRO A 1208 12.48 -17.26 -41.30
N ILE A 1209 13.00 -18.42 -40.90
CA ILE A 1209 13.43 -18.65 -39.51
C ILE A 1209 14.63 -17.74 -39.24
N THR A 1210 14.60 -17.00 -38.12
CA THR A 1210 15.69 -16.09 -37.76
C THR A 1210 16.17 -16.34 -36.34
N ASN A 1211 17.40 -15.94 -36.04
CA ASN A 1211 17.95 -16.02 -34.69
C ASN A 1211 17.70 -14.72 -33.93
N THR A 1212 17.50 -14.83 -32.61
CA THR A 1212 17.27 -13.67 -31.72
C THR A 1212 18.41 -12.67 -31.85
N ARG A 1213 18.07 -11.40 -32.10
CA ARG A 1213 19.07 -10.36 -32.43
C ARG A 1213 19.88 -9.95 -31.21
N THR A 1214 19.24 -9.90 -30.05
CA THR A 1214 19.83 -9.38 -28.81
C THR A 1214 20.69 -10.44 -28.12
N GLU A 1215 21.93 -10.07 -27.82
CA GLU A 1215 22.86 -10.82 -26.96
C GLU A 1215 23.14 -10.01 -25.70
N ILE A 1216 23.08 -10.66 -24.54
CA ILE A 1216 23.29 -10.03 -23.24
C ILE A 1216 24.44 -10.74 -22.53
N ILE A 1217 25.39 -9.93 -22.04
CA ILE A 1217 26.38 -10.36 -21.06
C ILE A 1217 26.06 -9.75 -19.70
N MET A 1218 26.03 -10.59 -18.68
CA MET A 1218 25.84 -10.21 -17.29
C MET A 1218 26.96 -10.80 -16.45
N ILE A 1219 27.44 -10.05 -15.45
CA ILE A 1219 28.54 -10.47 -14.58
C ILE A 1219 28.19 -10.26 -13.12
N ASN A 1220 28.70 -11.14 -12.26
CA ASN A 1220 28.78 -10.91 -10.82
C ASN A 1220 30.20 -10.36 -10.50
N PRO A 1221 30.34 -9.06 -10.18
CA PRO A 1221 31.66 -8.44 -9.99
C PRO A 1221 32.47 -9.05 -8.84
N GLU A 1222 31.80 -9.52 -7.79
CA GLU A 1222 32.46 -10.14 -6.65
C GLU A 1222 33.04 -11.50 -7.01
N LEU A 1223 32.26 -12.35 -7.68
CA LEU A 1223 32.73 -13.66 -8.13
C LEU A 1223 33.79 -13.54 -9.21
N VAL A 1224 33.67 -12.56 -10.12
CA VAL A 1224 34.71 -12.24 -11.12
C VAL A 1224 36.04 -11.91 -10.43
N ARG A 1225 36.02 -11.06 -9.38
CA ARG A 1225 37.22 -10.77 -8.58
C ARG A 1225 37.72 -12.00 -7.82
N LYS A 1226 36.82 -12.74 -7.16
CA LYS A 1226 37.15 -13.92 -6.35
C LYS A 1226 37.90 -14.99 -7.14
N TYR A 1227 37.44 -15.27 -8.36
CA TYR A 1227 38.03 -16.31 -9.22
C TYR A 1227 39.13 -15.78 -10.14
N GLY A 1228 39.51 -14.50 -10.03
CA GLY A 1228 40.54 -13.90 -10.88
C GLY A 1228 40.18 -13.89 -12.37
N ILE A 1229 38.89 -13.74 -12.69
CA ILE A 1229 38.40 -13.73 -14.07
C ILE A 1229 38.78 -12.40 -14.75
N VAL A 1230 39.52 -12.47 -15.85
CA VAL A 1230 40.00 -11.29 -16.57
C VAL A 1230 39.13 -11.03 -17.80
N LEU A 1231 38.30 -9.99 -17.75
CA LEU A 1231 37.44 -9.59 -18.87
C LEU A 1231 38.09 -8.46 -19.68
N SER A 1232 38.01 -8.53 -21.01
CA SER A 1232 38.47 -7.44 -21.88
C SER A 1232 37.60 -6.18 -21.71
N GLU A 1233 38.12 -5.01 -22.07
CA GLU A 1233 37.33 -3.77 -22.05
C GLU A 1233 36.04 -3.86 -22.86
N GLU A 1234 36.05 -4.61 -23.96
CA GLU A 1234 34.87 -4.82 -24.79
C GLU A 1234 33.75 -5.52 -24.01
N TYR A 1235 34.07 -6.59 -23.30
CA TYR A 1235 33.10 -7.32 -22.48
C TYR A 1235 32.68 -6.51 -21.25
N LEU A 1236 33.58 -5.74 -20.64
CA LEU A 1236 33.25 -4.86 -19.53
C LEU A 1236 32.30 -3.71 -19.94
N LYS A 1237 32.43 -3.17 -21.15
CA LYS A 1237 31.53 -2.14 -21.71
C LYS A 1237 30.15 -2.72 -22.06
N LYS A 1238 30.09 -3.96 -22.53
CA LYS A 1238 28.84 -4.66 -22.86
C LYS A 1238 28.14 -5.26 -21.63
N ALA A 1239 28.89 -5.54 -20.56
CA ALA A 1239 28.39 -6.23 -19.37
C ALA A 1239 27.41 -5.36 -18.58
N GLN A 1240 26.19 -5.87 -18.42
CA GLN A 1240 25.27 -5.38 -17.42
C GLN A 1240 25.73 -5.89 -16.04
N ARG A 1241 25.79 -5.00 -15.06
CA ARG A 1241 26.13 -5.37 -13.67
C ARG A 1241 24.86 -5.81 -12.96
N ASP A 1242 24.93 -6.92 -12.25
CA ASP A 1242 23.85 -7.28 -11.33
C ASP A 1242 23.75 -6.22 -10.23
N LYS A 1243 22.58 -5.57 -10.13
CA LYS A 1243 22.29 -4.51 -9.14
C LYS A 1243 21.88 -5.08 -7.77
N GLY A 1244 21.82 -6.41 -7.63
CA GLY A 1244 21.42 -7.10 -6.41
C GLY A 1244 22.56 -7.40 -5.41
N ALA A 1245 23.79 -6.98 -5.72
CA ALA A 1245 24.96 -7.14 -4.85
C ALA A 1245 25.60 -5.77 -4.52
N GLU A 1246 24.77 -4.81 -4.12
CA GLU A 1246 25.19 -3.56 -3.47
C GLU A 1246 24.93 -3.61 -1.97
#